data_AF-A0A2D5MNB2-F1
#
_entry.id   AF-A0A2D5MNB2-F1
#
_cell.length_a   1.000
_cell.length_b   1.000
_cell.length_c   1.000
_cell.angle_alpha   90.00
_cell.angle_beta   90.00
_cell.angle_gamma   90.00
#
_symmetry.space_group_name_H-M   'P 1'
#
loop_
_entity.id
_entity.type
_entity.pdbx_description
1 polymer ?
#
loop_
_entity_poly.entity_id
_entity_poly.type
_entity_poly.pdbx_seq_one_letter_code
_entity_poly.pdbx_strand_id
1 'polypeptide(L)'
;MEHKLKIKEISQEPILVRETNKNTSSLPRLSMDKEGRLVLFTDKMGKYIAASKSLIVFLLATLISLTSYGQEFEDLAIDGGEVAEWKTLTSASSGNAPDIQGSVGTVSLKQLAPGAIITSTGNIYNPGGVSKFSLTDSAPGTLKQIVLQVSTAGVPLDYDSFELVSGDTTIKGVTTATTGDNGVMTKVSFSLGDNVINNSDYSLNFNASGAHMSLVSVRINLLREVTAFAFKKFYYGNGEFAEWDKFTVGFGVPGNSADVDGSKDTATITQNTPGAMATGSGNIYNPAGISQFVLNDSVTENLKSIVLQVWTKGSPANYGSFKLNSGDVEITGTREEVVSGDEGVISLINFNLGDSSIEDAEYSISFAASGPHMSLAAARLDIELEPELVYEFQDFETENSEYAEWDEFTVGFGEPGNAPDMEFSKGGITITQNTPGAMVTSTGNIYNPGGVSSFILNDSALGKLDEIRFQIWTLGSPADYGSFVLKSGDNEISGVRSEVLSGDKGVISLINFDLSGASIFDADYSIEFSAAGPHMSLAAARLDYKTKEVIIDFQAQSGPGWLHDGWVEFTNGFNDWNEPDLEGSREINFDYGALLRQTTPGGFITSTKNIYNPGGISNFEISDSVDGEIVKLALQIRTTGTPVNPGSVTIKIGETELRGAYSEVARKKTSRGGSEVISQFLFDLEGLRPSEYLIKFSAAGPHMSLVSAKVDKQITAKYEMGSNYNSEFNLASEDRWTYPRNSTPGKRNLAPVFGFVSGEGDARVAQRYGQMIVAFDTISKVPLGLHYSQYKIKSATVKATVALDEQFLYDGTPDDYSKYNGVDDTVSPVELFGTGFRNGFDSSTWNEASPMSARNDDGSNNAYSLGFSEGQATDVDYYRFASPHNASAFAIGQIDGVEQGELVPEDSVFEFSINIDDENIQRYIAESLSKGKVFFTLSQILYAKTQNNGKGYPDLYTKDHILGESPTLELEFEIVPAQLTPAVLSITRNIGGGVTVEWSGNGNLFSSEELGKDALWEKIETDGNSYNSDVASPARYYRVIQN
;
A
#
# COMPACT_ATOMS: atom_id res chain seq x y z
N MET A 1 -48.33 -21.56 17.95
CA MET A 1 -47.62 -22.79 18.35
C MET A 1 -46.14 -22.48 18.23
N GLU A 2 -45.46 -22.21 19.35
CA GLU A 2 -44.05 -21.84 19.40
C GLU A 2 -43.17 -23.07 19.17
N HIS A 3 -42.26 -23.02 18.20
CA HIS A 3 -41.13 -23.94 18.13
C HIS A 3 -39.84 -23.16 18.38
N LYS A 4 -39.23 -23.41 19.55
CA LYS A 4 -37.96 -22.84 19.99
C LYS A 4 -36.81 -23.71 19.50
N LEU A 5 -35.99 -23.22 18.58
CA LEU A 5 -34.68 -23.78 18.28
C LEU A 5 -33.64 -23.08 19.16
N LYS A 6 -32.83 -23.87 19.88
CA LYS A 6 -31.72 -23.39 20.73
C LYS A 6 -30.42 -23.51 19.92
N ILE A 7 -29.81 -22.38 19.58
CA ILE A 7 -28.38 -22.29 19.25
C ILE A 7 -27.78 -21.32 20.27
N LYS A 8 -26.68 -21.74 20.88
CA LYS A 8 -26.06 -21.06 22.02
C LYS A 8 -24.97 -20.13 21.47
N GLU A 9 -24.97 -18.91 21.99
CA GLU A 9 -24.13 -17.74 21.67
C GLU A 9 -24.77 -16.76 20.67
N ILE A 10 -24.95 -15.52 21.15
CA ILE A 10 -25.65 -14.34 20.60
C ILE A 10 -27.18 -14.26 20.89
N SER A 11 -27.51 -13.46 21.92
CA SER A 11 -28.82 -12.87 22.28
C SER A 11 -29.99 -13.79 22.69
N GLN A 12 -30.69 -13.42 23.79
CA GLN A 12 -31.85 -14.14 24.34
C GLN A 12 -33.21 -13.69 23.75
N GLU A 13 -33.24 -12.84 22.72
CA GLU A 13 -34.49 -12.34 22.14
C GLU A 13 -34.91 -13.05 20.84
N PRO A 14 -36.23 -13.28 20.61
CA PRO A 14 -36.71 -13.97 19.42
C PRO A 14 -36.53 -13.13 18.13
N ILE A 15 -36.18 -13.79 17.03
CA ILE A 15 -36.07 -13.20 15.69
C ILE A 15 -37.45 -12.70 15.23
N LEU A 16 -37.55 -11.44 14.82
CA LEU A 16 -38.75 -10.85 14.24
C LEU A 16 -38.80 -11.16 12.73
N VAL A 17 -39.97 -11.60 12.23
CA VAL A 17 -40.17 -11.92 10.80
C VAL A 17 -41.25 -10.99 10.25
N ARG A 18 -40.98 -10.33 9.12
CA ARG A 18 -41.91 -9.36 8.51
C ARG A 18 -42.09 -9.59 7.01
N GLU A 19 -43.35 -9.67 6.59
CA GLU A 19 -43.76 -9.87 5.19
C GLU A 19 -43.72 -8.53 4.44
N THR A 20 -43.18 -8.51 3.22
CA THR A 20 -43.06 -7.30 2.38
C THR A 20 -43.49 -7.60 0.95
N ASN A 21 -44.06 -6.60 0.27
CA ASN A 21 -44.66 -6.76 -1.06
C ASN A 21 -43.76 -6.24 -2.21
N LYS A 22 -42.48 -5.90 -1.94
CA LYS A 22 -41.63 -5.14 -2.88
C LYS A 22 -40.32 -5.81 -3.32
N ASN A 23 -40.07 -7.06 -2.91
CA ASN A 23 -38.86 -7.79 -3.32
C ASN A 23 -39.24 -9.03 -4.14
N THR A 24 -38.78 -9.12 -5.38
CA THR A 24 -38.90 -10.32 -6.24
C THR A 24 -37.71 -11.28 -6.07
N SER A 25 -36.74 -10.95 -5.21
CA SER A 25 -35.58 -11.80 -4.91
C SER A 25 -35.99 -13.12 -4.23
N SER A 26 -35.42 -14.23 -4.72
CA SER A 26 -35.66 -15.59 -4.22
C SER A 26 -34.96 -15.90 -2.88
N LEU A 27 -34.12 -15.00 -2.39
CA LEU A 27 -33.29 -15.16 -1.19
C LEU A 27 -33.80 -14.28 -0.03
N PRO A 28 -33.82 -14.78 1.22
CA PRO A 28 -34.32 -14.03 2.35
C PRO A 28 -33.23 -13.07 2.87
N ARG A 29 -33.62 -11.84 3.22
CA ARG A 29 -32.68 -10.82 3.75
C ARG A 29 -32.71 -10.84 5.27
N LEU A 30 -31.54 -10.97 5.90
CA LEU A 30 -31.32 -10.79 7.33
C LEU A 30 -30.84 -9.36 7.59
N SER A 31 -31.41 -8.70 8.60
CA SER A 31 -31.01 -7.36 9.02
C SER A 31 -31.09 -7.23 10.54
N MET A 32 -30.68 -6.09 11.09
CA MET A 32 -30.91 -5.71 12.48
C MET A 32 -31.81 -4.48 12.54
N ASP A 33 -32.76 -4.46 13.47
CA ASP A 33 -33.56 -3.27 13.71
C ASP A 33 -32.80 -2.20 14.53
N LYS A 34 -33.48 -1.07 14.75
CA LYS A 34 -32.95 0.11 15.45
C LYS A 34 -32.57 -0.17 16.91
N GLU A 35 -32.97 -1.32 17.46
CA GLU A 35 -32.61 -1.80 18.80
C GLU A 35 -31.59 -2.95 18.79
N GLY A 36 -31.03 -3.29 17.62
CA GLY A 36 -30.00 -4.32 17.45
C GLY A 36 -30.53 -5.75 17.42
N ARG A 37 -31.83 -5.96 17.17
CA ARG A 37 -32.44 -7.30 17.08
C ARG A 37 -32.44 -7.81 15.65
N LEU A 38 -32.16 -9.10 15.46
CA LEU A 38 -32.14 -9.73 14.14
C LEU A 38 -33.57 -9.83 13.55
N VAL A 39 -33.75 -9.35 12.32
CA VAL A 39 -35.02 -9.35 11.57
C VAL A 39 -34.85 -10.05 10.22
N LEU A 40 -35.77 -10.95 9.89
CA LEU A 40 -35.82 -11.68 8.62
C LEU A 40 -36.96 -11.15 7.73
N PHE A 41 -36.64 -10.75 6.49
CA PHE A 41 -37.61 -10.28 5.49
C PHE A 41 -37.80 -11.33 4.37
N THR A 42 -39.03 -11.76 4.12
CA THR A 42 -39.38 -12.72 3.04
C THR A 42 -40.84 -12.58 2.58
N ASP A 43 -41.11 -12.87 1.31
CA ASP A 43 -42.43 -12.97 0.66
C ASP A 43 -42.98 -14.43 0.63
N LYS A 44 -42.16 -15.43 0.98
CA LYS A 44 -42.46 -16.87 0.84
C LYS A 44 -42.41 -17.61 2.17
N MET A 45 -43.21 -17.14 3.13
CA MET A 45 -43.33 -17.68 4.51
C MET A 45 -43.51 -19.22 4.55
N GLY A 46 -44.24 -19.80 3.59
CA GLY A 46 -44.52 -21.25 3.54
C GLY A 46 -43.34 -22.16 3.13
N LYS A 47 -42.39 -21.66 2.33
CA LYS A 47 -41.24 -22.46 1.85
C LYS A 47 -40.17 -22.65 2.91
N TYR A 48 -39.94 -21.66 3.77
CA TYR A 48 -38.89 -21.69 4.79
C TYR A 48 -39.24 -22.52 6.03
N ILE A 49 -40.52 -22.62 6.37
CA ILE A 49 -40.99 -23.52 7.43
C ILE A 49 -40.76 -25.00 7.04
N ALA A 50 -40.84 -25.34 5.75
CA ALA A 50 -40.58 -26.68 5.23
C ALA A 50 -39.09 -27.02 5.07
N ALA A 51 -38.24 -26.03 4.75
CA ALA A 51 -36.79 -26.22 4.52
C ALA A 51 -35.94 -26.35 5.81
N SER A 52 -36.49 -25.99 6.97
CA SER A 52 -35.80 -26.03 8.28
C SER A 52 -35.37 -27.44 8.76
N LYS A 53 -35.75 -28.51 8.05
CA LYS A 53 -35.29 -29.88 8.32
C LYS A 53 -33.98 -30.27 7.61
N SER A 54 -33.46 -29.46 6.68
CA SER A 54 -32.30 -29.85 5.85
C SER A 54 -31.03 -29.02 6.05
N LEU A 55 -31.09 -27.91 6.81
CA LEU A 55 -30.01 -26.93 6.95
C LEU A 55 -29.03 -27.22 8.11
N ILE A 56 -28.74 -28.49 8.40
CA ILE A 56 -27.72 -28.89 9.41
C ILE A 56 -26.43 -29.40 8.75
N VAL A 57 -26.39 -29.57 7.42
CA VAL A 57 -25.23 -30.18 6.73
C VAL A 57 -24.28 -29.16 6.09
N PHE A 58 -24.67 -27.88 5.95
CA PHE A 58 -23.87 -26.89 5.21
C PHE A 58 -22.88 -26.05 6.06
N LEU A 59 -23.00 -26.08 7.39
CA LEU A 59 -22.15 -25.29 8.30
C LEU A 59 -20.90 -26.02 8.81
N LEU A 60 -20.58 -27.20 8.27
CA LEU A 60 -19.31 -27.89 8.55
C LEU A 60 -18.29 -27.81 7.39
N ALA A 61 -18.62 -27.13 6.28
CA ALA A 61 -17.76 -27.06 5.10
C ALA A 61 -16.99 -25.73 4.93
N THR A 62 -17.31 -24.68 5.70
CA THR A 62 -16.66 -23.36 5.58
C THR A 62 -15.58 -23.09 6.64
N LEU A 63 -15.09 -24.14 7.33
CA LEU A 63 -13.97 -24.03 8.26
C LEU A 63 -12.73 -24.81 7.78
N ILE A 64 -12.47 -24.87 6.47
CA ILE A 64 -11.16 -25.26 5.91
C ILE A 64 -10.92 -24.49 4.61
N SER A 65 -10.57 -23.21 4.69
CA SER A 65 -9.95 -22.47 3.57
C SER A 65 -9.06 -21.34 4.08
N LEU A 66 -8.08 -21.73 4.91
CA LEU A 66 -6.83 -20.98 5.09
C LEU A 66 -5.73 -21.84 4.48
N THR A 67 -5.38 -21.63 3.20
CA THR A 67 -4.03 -21.87 2.66
C THR A 67 -3.88 -21.31 1.24
N SER A 68 -2.83 -20.49 1.07
CA SER A 68 -2.12 -20.06 -0.15
C SER A 68 -2.93 -19.64 -1.39
N TYR A 69 -2.85 -18.34 -1.74
CA TYR A 69 -3.17 -17.78 -3.05
C TYR A 69 -2.39 -18.50 -4.17
N GLY A 70 -3.09 -19.27 -5.00
CA GLY A 70 -2.63 -19.66 -6.33
C GLY A 70 -3.11 -18.64 -7.36
N GLN A 71 -2.25 -18.26 -8.30
CA GLN A 71 -2.59 -17.37 -9.41
C GLN A 71 -3.71 -17.99 -10.27
N GLU A 72 -4.73 -17.22 -10.66
CA GLU A 72 -5.85 -17.75 -11.45
C GLU A 72 -5.45 -18.01 -12.91
N PHE A 73 -5.95 -19.11 -13.50
CA PHE A 73 -5.78 -19.40 -14.92
C PHE A 73 -6.61 -18.43 -15.76
N GLU A 74 -6.04 -17.91 -16.85
CA GLU A 74 -6.79 -17.16 -17.87
C GLU A 74 -8.03 -17.94 -18.32
N ASP A 75 -9.19 -17.28 -18.34
CA ASP A 75 -10.43 -17.91 -18.81
C ASP A 75 -10.53 -17.88 -20.34
N LEU A 76 -10.04 -18.95 -20.95
CA LEU A 76 -10.09 -19.14 -22.39
C LEU A 76 -11.44 -19.71 -22.80
N ALA A 77 -12.43 -18.84 -23.02
CA ALA A 77 -13.70 -19.21 -23.61
C ALA A 77 -13.48 -19.74 -25.04
N ILE A 78 -13.53 -21.06 -25.20
CA ILE A 78 -13.63 -21.72 -26.50
C ILE A 78 -15.11 -22.06 -26.69
N ASP A 79 -15.77 -21.45 -27.67
CA ASP A 79 -17.17 -21.71 -27.97
C ASP A 79 -17.38 -23.19 -28.31
N GLY A 80 -18.26 -23.87 -27.55
CA GLY A 80 -18.45 -25.33 -27.61
C GLY A 80 -17.30 -26.18 -27.04
N GLY A 81 -16.33 -25.58 -26.34
CA GLY A 81 -15.19 -26.27 -25.74
C GLY A 81 -15.47 -26.88 -24.36
N GLU A 82 -14.69 -27.89 -24.00
CA GLU A 82 -14.68 -28.56 -22.70
C GLU A 82 -13.44 -28.12 -21.88
N VAL A 83 -13.54 -28.16 -20.55
CA VAL A 83 -12.44 -27.79 -19.63
C VAL A 83 -12.14 -28.94 -18.67
N ALA A 84 -10.87 -29.23 -18.40
CA ALA A 84 -10.45 -30.09 -17.29
C ALA A 84 -9.44 -29.36 -16.40
N GLU A 85 -9.74 -29.24 -15.11
CA GLU A 85 -8.88 -28.51 -14.18
C GLU A 85 -8.57 -29.28 -12.88
N TRP A 86 -7.33 -29.16 -12.42
CA TRP A 86 -6.81 -29.70 -11.17
C TRP A 86 -6.23 -28.57 -10.33
N LYS A 87 -6.87 -28.27 -9.19
CA LYS A 87 -6.31 -27.38 -8.15
C LYS A 87 -5.69 -28.15 -6.98
N THR A 88 -6.15 -29.37 -6.72
CA THR A 88 -5.62 -30.25 -5.67
C THR A 88 -5.21 -31.59 -6.26
N LEU A 89 -3.91 -31.92 -6.17
CA LEU A 89 -3.36 -33.20 -6.61
C LEU A 89 -3.27 -34.16 -5.43
N THR A 90 -3.87 -35.34 -5.58
CA THR A 90 -4.08 -36.29 -4.49
C THR A 90 -3.16 -37.51 -4.57
N SER A 91 -2.48 -37.72 -5.71
CA SER A 91 -1.54 -38.82 -5.89
C SER A 91 -0.30 -38.44 -6.70
N ALA A 92 0.88 -38.81 -6.19
CA ALA A 92 2.15 -38.62 -6.87
C ALA A 92 2.59 -39.81 -7.74
N SER A 93 1.81 -40.90 -7.79
CA SER A 93 2.16 -42.14 -8.50
C SER A 93 1.00 -42.79 -9.27
N SER A 94 -0.24 -42.51 -8.91
CA SER A 94 -1.44 -42.91 -9.64
C SER A 94 -2.05 -41.73 -10.41
N GLY A 95 -3.02 -42.00 -11.28
CA GLY A 95 -3.68 -40.95 -12.06
C GLY A 95 -4.57 -40.07 -11.16
N ASN A 96 -4.57 -38.77 -11.41
CA ASN A 96 -5.43 -37.78 -10.76
C ASN A 96 -6.57 -37.41 -11.72
N ALA A 97 -7.81 -37.39 -11.23
CA ALA A 97 -8.97 -36.88 -11.98
C ALA A 97 -9.17 -35.37 -11.69
N PRO A 98 -9.74 -34.59 -12.63
CA PRO A 98 -10.06 -33.18 -12.41
C PRO A 98 -10.93 -32.98 -11.16
N ASP A 99 -10.71 -31.91 -10.40
CA ASP A 99 -11.35 -31.66 -9.10
C ASP A 99 -12.20 -30.38 -9.05
N ILE A 100 -12.35 -29.67 -10.17
CA ILE A 100 -13.19 -28.47 -10.28
C ILE A 100 -14.55 -28.79 -10.92
N GLN A 101 -15.62 -28.29 -10.32
CA GLN A 101 -17.00 -28.44 -10.81
C GLN A 101 -17.13 -27.93 -12.26
N GLY A 102 -17.73 -28.72 -13.14
CA GLY A 102 -17.82 -28.42 -14.58
C GLY A 102 -16.68 -29.00 -15.42
N SER A 103 -15.67 -29.62 -14.80
CA SER A 103 -14.58 -30.27 -15.55
C SER A 103 -15.02 -31.56 -16.26
N VAL A 104 -14.51 -31.81 -17.48
CA VAL A 104 -14.66 -33.09 -18.18
C VAL A 104 -13.82 -34.17 -17.49
N GLY A 105 -14.47 -35.27 -17.08
CA GLY A 105 -13.86 -36.36 -16.32
C GLY A 105 -13.09 -37.41 -17.13
N THR A 106 -12.93 -37.24 -18.44
CA THR A 106 -12.25 -38.25 -19.30
C THR A 106 -10.73 -38.15 -19.29
N VAL A 107 -10.18 -37.05 -18.77
CA VAL A 107 -8.74 -36.80 -18.72
C VAL A 107 -8.17 -37.26 -17.37
N SER A 108 -6.98 -37.86 -17.38
CA SER A 108 -6.24 -38.20 -16.15
C SER A 108 -4.80 -37.71 -16.19
N LEU A 109 -4.36 -37.06 -15.12
CA LEU A 109 -2.99 -36.58 -14.93
C LEU A 109 -2.14 -37.56 -14.11
N LYS A 110 -1.00 -38.00 -14.65
CA LYS A 110 -0.09 -38.90 -13.97
C LYS A 110 1.35 -38.40 -13.97
N GLN A 111 2.01 -38.48 -12.81
CA GLN A 111 3.46 -38.37 -12.67
C GLN A 111 4.14 -39.73 -12.96
N LEU A 112 5.14 -39.72 -13.82
CA LEU A 112 5.82 -40.91 -14.35
C LEU A 112 7.19 -41.15 -13.71
N ALA A 113 7.82 -40.12 -13.14
CA ALA A 113 9.12 -40.25 -12.47
C ALA A 113 8.95 -40.76 -11.03
N PRO A 114 9.75 -41.75 -10.59
CA PRO A 114 9.73 -42.21 -9.21
C PRO A 114 10.27 -41.13 -8.26
N GLY A 115 9.87 -41.18 -6.99
CA GLY A 115 10.37 -40.30 -5.94
C GLY A 115 9.58 -39.00 -5.70
N ALA A 116 8.50 -38.78 -6.46
CA ALA A 116 7.58 -37.67 -6.20
C ALA A 116 6.70 -37.91 -4.97
N ILE A 117 6.35 -36.83 -4.27
CA ILE A 117 5.49 -36.81 -3.08
C ILE A 117 4.38 -35.77 -3.25
N ILE A 118 3.26 -35.98 -2.54
CA ILE A 118 2.21 -34.96 -2.39
C ILE A 118 2.55 -34.06 -1.21
N THR A 119 2.56 -32.75 -1.42
CA THR A 119 2.75 -31.75 -0.35
C THR A 119 1.48 -31.59 0.47
N SER A 120 1.59 -30.98 1.66
CA SER A 120 0.41 -30.67 2.50
C SER A 120 -0.57 -29.69 1.85
N THR A 121 -0.14 -28.96 0.82
CA THR A 121 -0.96 -28.04 0.04
C THR A 121 -1.58 -28.69 -1.21
N GLY A 122 -1.36 -30.00 -1.43
CA GLY A 122 -1.91 -30.72 -2.58
C GLY A 122 -1.10 -30.57 -3.87
N ASN A 123 0.20 -30.30 -3.82
CA ASN A 123 1.07 -30.20 -5.00
C ASN A 123 1.81 -31.53 -5.24
N ILE A 124 2.21 -31.82 -6.49
CA ILE A 124 3.17 -32.90 -6.79
C ILE A 124 4.59 -32.33 -6.80
N TYR A 125 5.40 -32.68 -5.80
CA TYR A 125 6.79 -32.24 -5.67
C TYR A 125 7.76 -33.41 -5.80
N ASN A 126 8.80 -33.27 -6.64
CA ASN A 126 9.84 -34.30 -6.79
C ASN A 126 11.21 -33.81 -6.34
N PRO A 127 11.63 -34.13 -5.10
CA PRO A 127 12.95 -33.74 -4.59
C PRO A 127 14.10 -34.61 -5.12
N GLY A 128 13.81 -35.78 -5.70
CA GLY A 128 14.81 -36.82 -6.01
C GLY A 128 15.15 -36.98 -7.50
N GLY A 129 14.47 -36.27 -8.39
CA GLY A 129 14.68 -36.39 -9.84
C GLY A 129 13.81 -35.46 -10.68
N VAL A 130 14.00 -35.51 -11.99
CA VAL A 130 13.27 -34.70 -12.97
C VAL A 130 11.84 -35.24 -13.12
N SER A 131 10.86 -34.43 -12.75
CA SER A 131 9.43 -34.75 -12.89
C SER A 131 9.04 -34.94 -14.36
N LYS A 132 8.22 -35.96 -14.65
CA LYS A 132 7.65 -36.23 -15.98
C LYS A 132 6.15 -36.47 -15.85
N PHE A 133 5.33 -35.73 -16.58
CA PHE A 133 3.89 -35.83 -16.51
C PHE A 133 3.31 -36.32 -17.83
N SER A 134 2.21 -37.05 -17.73
CA SER A 134 1.38 -37.46 -18.85
C SER A 134 -0.08 -37.23 -18.48
N LEU A 135 -0.78 -36.47 -19.32
CA LEU A 135 -2.24 -36.32 -19.29
C LEU A 135 -2.80 -37.22 -20.37
N THR A 136 -3.55 -38.26 -20.00
CA THR A 136 -4.15 -39.21 -20.95
C THR A 136 -5.64 -38.98 -21.09
N ASP A 137 -6.15 -39.13 -22.29
CA ASP A 137 -7.56 -38.96 -22.61
C ASP A 137 -8.03 -40.00 -23.64
N SER A 138 -9.29 -40.43 -23.52
CA SER A 138 -9.92 -41.49 -24.33
C SER A 138 -11.32 -41.12 -24.81
N ALA A 139 -11.70 -39.83 -24.73
CA ALA A 139 -13.03 -39.40 -25.12
C ALA A 139 -13.29 -39.49 -26.63
N PRO A 140 -14.53 -39.85 -27.03
CA PRO A 140 -14.93 -39.92 -28.43
C PRO A 140 -15.02 -38.51 -29.05
N GLY A 141 -14.80 -38.43 -30.36
CA GLY A 141 -14.83 -37.19 -31.14
C GLY A 141 -13.52 -36.90 -31.89
N THR A 142 -13.58 -35.95 -32.81
CA THR A 142 -12.41 -35.38 -33.48
C THR A 142 -11.90 -34.18 -32.70
N LEU A 143 -10.68 -34.25 -32.15
CA LEU A 143 -10.04 -33.13 -31.47
C LEU A 143 -9.68 -32.03 -32.47
N LYS A 144 -10.14 -30.80 -32.23
CA LYS A 144 -9.93 -29.63 -33.09
C LYS A 144 -8.96 -28.62 -32.50
N GLN A 145 -8.99 -28.45 -31.20
CA GLN A 145 -8.14 -27.51 -30.49
C GLN A 145 -7.85 -28.04 -29.10
N ILE A 146 -6.63 -27.78 -28.62
CA ILE A 146 -6.23 -28.07 -27.25
C ILE A 146 -5.21 -27.04 -26.77
N VAL A 147 -5.47 -26.46 -25.60
CA VAL A 147 -4.61 -25.49 -24.91
C VAL A 147 -4.42 -25.97 -23.48
N LEU A 148 -3.16 -25.98 -23.03
CA LEU A 148 -2.75 -26.41 -21.70
C LEU A 148 -2.19 -25.19 -20.93
N GLN A 149 -2.61 -25.02 -19.69
CA GLN A 149 -2.00 -24.08 -18.75
C GLN A 149 -1.47 -24.84 -17.53
N VAL A 150 -0.22 -24.58 -17.16
CA VAL A 150 0.48 -25.26 -16.08
C VAL A 150 1.03 -24.24 -15.10
N SER A 151 0.70 -24.40 -13.81
CA SER A 151 1.28 -23.63 -12.72
C SER A 151 2.35 -24.43 -12.00
N THR A 152 3.53 -23.84 -11.85
CA THR A 152 4.67 -24.48 -11.17
C THR A 152 5.34 -23.54 -10.18
N ALA A 153 5.93 -24.14 -9.14
CA ALA A 153 6.82 -23.48 -8.20
C ALA A 153 8.16 -24.23 -8.14
N GLY A 154 9.27 -23.50 -7.90
CA GLY A 154 10.61 -24.06 -7.90
C GLY A 154 11.22 -24.10 -9.30
N VAL A 155 11.73 -25.26 -9.72
CA VAL A 155 12.41 -25.42 -11.03
C VAL A 155 11.41 -25.34 -12.19
N PRO A 156 11.69 -24.59 -13.27
CA PRO A 156 10.75 -24.39 -14.36
C PRO A 156 10.55 -25.66 -15.22
N LEU A 157 9.49 -25.64 -16.01
CA LEU A 157 9.20 -26.65 -17.04
C LEU A 157 10.28 -26.62 -18.14
N ASP A 158 10.58 -27.79 -18.71
CA ASP A 158 11.32 -27.86 -19.97
C ASP A 158 10.35 -27.51 -21.10
N TYR A 159 10.49 -26.31 -21.66
CA TYR A 159 9.56 -25.82 -22.68
C TYR A 159 9.62 -26.62 -23.99
N ASP A 160 10.71 -27.35 -24.25
CA ASP A 160 10.84 -28.19 -25.45
C ASP A 160 10.22 -29.60 -25.27
N SER A 161 9.84 -29.94 -24.03
CA SER A 161 9.30 -31.25 -23.67
C SER A 161 7.82 -31.44 -23.99
N PHE A 162 7.08 -30.38 -24.33
CA PHE A 162 5.64 -30.45 -24.57
C PHE A 162 5.30 -31.17 -25.87
N GLU A 163 4.69 -32.34 -25.75
CA GLU A 163 4.31 -33.21 -26.85
C GLU A 163 2.88 -33.73 -26.70
N LEU A 164 2.07 -33.53 -27.73
CA LEU A 164 0.79 -34.23 -27.92
C LEU A 164 1.03 -35.48 -28.77
N VAL A 165 0.75 -36.66 -28.22
CA VAL A 165 1.02 -37.96 -28.83
C VAL A 165 -0.29 -38.72 -29.02
N SER A 166 -0.58 -39.14 -30.25
CA SER A 166 -1.69 -40.05 -30.56
C SER A 166 -1.25 -41.04 -31.65
N GLY A 167 -1.22 -42.34 -31.32
CA GLY A 167 -0.64 -43.36 -32.19
C GLY A 167 0.81 -43.03 -32.58
N ASP A 168 1.11 -43.04 -33.88
CA ASP A 168 2.42 -42.67 -34.44
C ASP A 168 2.60 -41.15 -34.64
N THR A 169 1.60 -40.33 -34.29
CA THR A 169 1.63 -38.88 -34.49
C THR A 169 2.14 -38.19 -33.22
N THR A 170 3.12 -37.29 -33.38
CA THR A 170 3.62 -36.42 -32.30
C THR A 170 3.60 -34.97 -32.75
N ILE A 171 2.92 -34.10 -31.99
CA ILE A 171 2.76 -32.67 -32.26
C ILE A 171 3.41 -31.89 -31.13
N LYS A 172 4.33 -30.99 -31.46
CA LYS A 172 5.02 -30.13 -30.47
C LYS A 172 4.15 -28.96 -30.04
N GLY A 173 4.16 -28.66 -28.74
CA GLY A 173 3.48 -27.50 -28.18
C GLY A 173 4.26 -26.20 -28.41
N VAL A 174 3.55 -25.09 -28.55
CA VAL A 174 4.12 -23.74 -28.58
C VAL A 174 3.82 -23.05 -27.26
N THR A 175 4.86 -22.63 -26.53
CA THR A 175 4.74 -22.07 -25.19
C THR A 175 4.67 -20.54 -25.20
N THR A 176 3.97 -19.96 -24.24
CA THR A 176 4.02 -18.54 -23.89
C THR A 176 4.01 -18.43 -22.37
N ALA A 177 5.08 -17.89 -21.78
CA ALA A 177 5.24 -17.79 -20.34
C ALA A 177 4.73 -16.43 -19.83
N THR A 178 4.06 -16.44 -18.67
CA THR A 178 3.63 -15.24 -17.94
C THR A 178 4.22 -15.32 -16.53
N THR A 179 4.91 -14.27 -16.08
CA THR A 179 5.56 -14.22 -14.76
C THR A 179 4.68 -13.53 -13.72
N GLY A 180 4.64 -14.06 -12.50
CA GLY A 180 4.11 -13.42 -11.29
C GLY A 180 4.90 -13.83 -10.05
N ASP A 181 4.75 -13.10 -8.95
CA ASP A 181 5.66 -13.16 -7.78
C ASP A 181 5.65 -14.50 -7.00
N ASN A 182 4.74 -15.44 -7.28
CA ASN A 182 4.54 -16.70 -6.53
C ASN A 182 4.60 -18.00 -7.36
N GLY A 183 5.12 -17.97 -8.60
CA GLY A 183 5.25 -19.16 -9.45
C GLY A 183 5.31 -18.83 -10.94
N VAL A 184 5.56 -19.84 -11.79
CA VAL A 184 5.58 -19.68 -13.25
C VAL A 184 4.31 -20.27 -13.84
N MET A 185 3.53 -19.43 -14.54
CA MET A 185 2.36 -19.83 -15.32
C MET A 185 2.75 -20.00 -16.79
N THR A 186 2.67 -21.22 -17.29
CA THR A 186 3.02 -21.56 -18.67
C THR A 186 1.77 -21.92 -19.46
N LYS A 187 1.48 -21.17 -20.52
CA LYS A 187 0.43 -21.50 -21.50
C LYS A 187 1.07 -22.21 -22.68
N VAL A 188 0.46 -23.28 -23.15
CA VAL A 188 0.94 -24.11 -24.27
C VAL A 188 -0.20 -24.38 -25.23
N SER A 189 -0.01 -24.00 -26.49
CA SER A 189 -0.97 -24.25 -27.56
C SER A 189 -0.43 -25.30 -28.52
N PHE A 190 -1.27 -26.26 -28.91
CA PHE A 190 -0.92 -27.29 -29.88
C PHE A 190 -1.66 -27.03 -31.19
N SER A 191 -0.90 -26.75 -32.25
CA SER A 191 -1.47 -26.57 -33.59
C SER A 191 -1.61 -27.92 -34.27
N LEU A 192 -2.84 -28.42 -34.39
CA LEU A 192 -3.09 -29.74 -34.97
C LEU A 192 -2.82 -29.77 -36.49
N GLY A 193 -2.97 -28.64 -37.19
CA GLY A 193 -2.77 -28.57 -38.64
C GLY A 193 -3.68 -29.54 -39.40
N ASP A 194 -3.11 -30.32 -40.32
CA ASP A 194 -3.83 -31.38 -41.06
C ASP A 194 -3.93 -32.71 -40.30
N ASN A 195 -3.36 -32.81 -39.08
CA ASN A 195 -3.41 -34.04 -38.30
C ASN A 195 -4.80 -34.25 -37.71
N VAL A 196 -5.39 -35.41 -37.97
CA VAL A 196 -6.74 -35.77 -37.49
C VAL A 196 -6.61 -36.73 -36.32
N ILE A 197 -6.85 -36.24 -35.10
CA ILE A 197 -6.99 -37.09 -33.90
C ILE A 197 -8.48 -37.31 -33.69
N ASN A 198 -8.99 -38.44 -34.21
CA ASN A 198 -10.42 -38.79 -34.18
C ASN A 198 -10.63 -40.13 -33.49
N ASN A 199 -11.48 -40.16 -32.47
CA ASN A 199 -11.83 -41.36 -31.70
C ASN A 199 -10.60 -42.19 -31.29
N SER A 200 -9.51 -41.51 -30.95
CA SER A 200 -8.21 -42.13 -30.67
C SER A 200 -7.70 -41.61 -29.34
N ASP A 201 -7.14 -42.52 -28.53
CA ASP A 201 -6.48 -42.14 -27.29
C ASP A 201 -5.29 -41.22 -27.61
N TYR A 202 -5.11 -40.20 -26.78
CA TYR A 202 -3.95 -39.32 -26.88
C TYR A 202 -3.39 -39.00 -25.49
N SER A 203 -2.12 -38.60 -25.48
CA SER A 203 -1.47 -38.10 -24.27
C SER A 203 -0.76 -36.78 -24.52
N LEU A 204 -0.87 -35.86 -23.56
CA LEU A 204 -0.01 -34.68 -23.46
C LEU A 204 1.11 -34.97 -22.47
N ASN A 205 2.34 -34.96 -22.96
CA ASN A 205 3.53 -35.26 -22.17
C ASN A 205 4.36 -33.99 -22.00
N PHE A 206 4.87 -33.76 -20.79
CA PHE A 206 5.79 -32.67 -20.47
C PHE A 206 6.64 -33.01 -19.26
N ASN A 207 7.77 -32.34 -19.09
CA ASN A 207 8.71 -32.60 -18.00
C ASN A 207 9.29 -31.30 -17.41
N ALA A 208 9.91 -31.43 -16.24
CA ALA A 208 10.65 -30.34 -15.61
C ALA A 208 12.04 -30.19 -16.25
N SER A 209 12.59 -28.98 -16.25
CA SER A 209 13.98 -28.74 -16.68
C SER A 209 15.04 -29.31 -15.72
N GLY A 210 14.63 -29.68 -14.49
CA GLY A 210 15.50 -30.23 -13.45
C GLY A 210 14.72 -30.82 -12.27
N ALA A 211 15.43 -31.29 -11.24
CA ALA A 211 14.82 -31.76 -9.99
C ALA A 211 14.25 -30.58 -9.16
N HIS A 212 13.43 -30.86 -8.14
CA HIS A 212 12.82 -29.85 -7.24
C HIS A 212 11.72 -28.97 -7.87
N MET A 213 11.07 -29.42 -8.95
CA MET A 213 9.84 -28.78 -9.41
C MET A 213 8.65 -29.23 -8.55
N SER A 214 7.80 -28.26 -8.17
CA SER A 214 6.47 -28.48 -7.58
C SER A 214 5.39 -28.12 -8.60
N LEU A 215 4.59 -29.10 -9.04
CA LEU A 215 3.41 -28.87 -9.85
C LEU A 215 2.25 -28.44 -8.96
N VAL A 216 1.75 -27.22 -9.16
CA VAL A 216 0.75 -26.57 -8.29
C VAL A 216 -0.66 -26.82 -8.81
N SER A 217 -0.91 -26.49 -10.07
CA SER A 217 -2.22 -26.69 -10.71
C SER A 217 -2.08 -26.86 -12.22
N VAL A 218 -3.11 -27.44 -12.85
CA VAL A 218 -3.16 -27.68 -14.30
C VAL A 218 -4.56 -27.40 -14.82
N ARG A 219 -4.68 -26.71 -15.96
CA ARG A 219 -5.94 -26.53 -16.71
C ARG A 219 -5.77 -26.91 -18.17
N ILE A 220 -6.77 -27.57 -18.75
CA ILE A 220 -6.85 -27.89 -20.17
C ILE A 220 -8.16 -27.33 -20.71
N ASN A 221 -8.08 -26.64 -21.84
CA ASN A 221 -9.23 -26.24 -22.65
C ASN A 221 -9.15 -27.00 -23.96
N LEU A 222 -10.22 -27.71 -24.34
CA LEU A 222 -10.24 -28.57 -25.52
C LEU A 222 -11.54 -28.42 -26.33
N LEU A 223 -11.46 -28.58 -27.65
CA LEU A 223 -12.62 -28.56 -28.54
C LEU A 223 -12.69 -29.88 -29.29
N ARG A 224 -13.84 -30.56 -29.19
CA ARG A 224 -14.12 -31.81 -29.91
C ARG A 224 -15.35 -31.71 -30.77
N GLU A 225 -15.26 -32.30 -31.94
CA GLU A 225 -16.40 -32.53 -32.80
C GLU A 225 -16.84 -33.99 -32.66
N VAL A 226 -17.98 -34.23 -32.02
CA VAL A 226 -18.58 -35.57 -31.90
C VAL A 226 -19.83 -35.60 -32.78
N THR A 227 -19.86 -36.43 -33.83
CA THR A 227 -21.14 -36.74 -34.49
C THR A 227 -21.89 -37.75 -33.64
N ALA A 228 -22.51 -37.26 -32.55
CA ALA A 228 -23.49 -38.01 -31.77
C ALA A 228 -24.85 -37.96 -32.48
N PHE A 229 -25.62 -39.05 -32.45
CA PHE A 229 -27.01 -39.04 -32.92
C PHE A 229 -27.91 -38.38 -31.86
N ALA A 230 -27.77 -37.08 -31.65
CA ALA A 230 -28.43 -36.30 -30.59
C ALA A 230 -28.80 -34.89 -31.08
N PHE A 231 -29.68 -34.21 -30.35
CA PHE A 231 -29.98 -32.79 -30.61
C PHE A 231 -28.76 -31.90 -30.35
N LYS A 232 -28.59 -30.87 -31.16
CA LYS A 232 -27.63 -29.78 -30.91
C LYS A 232 -28.16 -28.94 -29.75
N LYS A 233 -27.44 -28.87 -28.63
CA LYS A 233 -27.85 -28.04 -27.50
C LYS A 233 -27.44 -26.59 -27.74
N PHE A 234 -28.39 -25.67 -27.63
CA PHE A 234 -28.12 -24.23 -27.65
C PHE A 234 -28.13 -23.71 -26.22
N TYR A 235 -27.03 -23.11 -25.79
CA TYR A 235 -26.89 -22.50 -24.47
C TYR A 235 -26.86 -20.99 -24.63
N TYR A 236 -28.03 -20.35 -24.57
CA TYR A 236 -28.10 -18.89 -24.47
C TYR A 236 -28.08 -18.50 -23.00
N GLY A 237 -27.36 -17.43 -22.64
CA GLY A 237 -27.20 -17.02 -21.22
C GLY A 237 -28.52 -16.74 -20.51
N ASN A 238 -29.51 -16.28 -21.26
CA ASN A 238 -30.90 -16.00 -20.89
C ASN A 238 -31.88 -16.80 -21.76
N GLY A 239 -31.47 -17.99 -22.20
CA GLY A 239 -32.31 -18.89 -22.99
C GLY A 239 -33.09 -19.90 -22.16
N GLU A 240 -34.16 -20.41 -22.75
CA GLU A 240 -34.97 -21.48 -22.19
C GLU A 240 -35.11 -22.61 -23.21
N PHE A 241 -35.44 -23.83 -22.77
CA PHE A 241 -35.66 -24.96 -23.68
C PHE A 241 -36.82 -25.85 -23.23
N ALA A 242 -37.37 -26.63 -24.16
CA ALA A 242 -38.33 -27.69 -23.87
C ALA A 242 -38.00 -28.94 -24.70
N GLU A 243 -37.79 -30.08 -24.05
CA GLU A 243 -37.39 -31.32 -24.72
C GLU A 243 -38.29 -32.50 -24.38
N TRP A 244 -38.63 -33.27 -25.41
CA TRP A 244 -39.45 -34.47 -25.37
C TRP A 244 -38.60 -35.68 -25.78
N ASP A 245 -38.21 -36.48 -24.80
CA ASP A 245 -37.54 -37.77 -24.98
C ASP A 245 -38.56 -38.91 -25.06
N LYS A 246 -39.74 -38.76 -24.43
CA LYS A 246 -40.81 -39.77 -24.47
C LYS A 246 -42.18 -39.14 -24.62
N PHE A 247 -42.93 -39.66 -25.59
CA PHE A 247 -44.33 -39.37 -25.79
C PHE A 247 -45.22 -40.47 -25.18
N THR A 248 -46.19 -40.06 -24.38
CA THR A 248 -47.15 -40.95 -23.70
C THR A 248 -48.56 -40.87 -24.29
N VAL A 249 -48.87 -39.79 -25.01
CA VAL A 249 -50.16 -39.55 -25.68
C VAL A 249 -49.96 -39.59 -27.19
N GLY A 250 -50.54 -40.61 -27.84
CA GLY A 250 -50.37 -40.84 -29.27
C GLY A 250 -51.22 -39.96 -30.19
N PHE A 251 -52.38 -39.50 -29.73
CA PHE A 251 -53.34 -38.72 -30.52
C PHE A 251 -54.24 -37.86 -29.62
N GLY A 252 -54.48 -36.62 -30.05
CA GLY A 252 -55.41 -35.69 -29.43
C GLY A 252 -54.94 -35.09 -28.10
N VAL A 253 -55.84 -34.33 -27.47
CA VAL A 253 -55.63 -33.70 -26.17
C VAL A 253 -55.62 -34.74 -25.03
N PRO A 254 -54.81 -34.56 -23.97
CA PRO A 254 -54.11 -33.33 -23.58
C PRO A 254 -52.77 -33.07 -24.27
N GLY A 255 -52.34 -33.88 -25.24
CA GLY A 255 -51.01 -33.76 -25.85
C GLY A 255 -49.90 -34.29 -24.93
N ASN A 256 -48.65 -33.90 -25.18
CA ASN A 256 -47.48 -34.29 -24.41
C ASN A 256 -46.70 -33.04 -23.95
N SER A 257 -46.51 -32.88 -22.65
CA SER A 257 -45.59 -31.89 -22.07
C SER A 257 -44.14 -32.38 -22.18
N ALA A 258 -43.17 -31.45 -22.15
CA ALA A 258 -41.75 -31.78 -22.15
C ALA A 258 -41.38 -32.62 -20.91
N ASP A 259 -40.49 -33.60 -21.07
CA ASP A 259 -40.20 -34.63 -20.06
C ASP A 259 -38.71 -34.76 -19.67
N VAL A 260 -37.86 -33.85 -20.14
CA VAL A 260 -36.44 -33.76 -19.77
C VAL A 260 -36.22 -32.69 -18.69
N ASP A 261 -35.42 -33.02 -17.66
CA ASP A 261 -35.08 -32.10 -16.56
C ASP A 261 -34.51 -30.77 -17.08
N GLY A 262 -35.05 -29.66 -16.57
CA GLY A 262 -34.70 -28.30 -17.00
C GLY A 262 -35.55 -27.75 -18.14
N SER A 263 -36.43 -28.57 -18.74
CA SER A 263 -37.41 -28.10 -19.72
C SER A 263 -38.46 -27.17 -19.11
N LYS A 264 -38.95 -26.20 -19.89
CA LYS A 264 -40.15 -25.42 -19.56
C LYS A 264 -41.38 -26.32 -19.45
N ASP A 265 -42.28 -25.98 -18.53
CA ASP A 265 -43.53 -26.71 -18.26
C ASP A 265 -44.72 -26.22 -19.10
N THR A 266 -44.59 -25.08 -19.77
CA THR A 266 -45.62 -24.46 -20.62
C THR A 266 -45.73 -25.09 -22.00
N ALA A 267 -44.66 -25.71 -22.52
CA ALA A 267 -44.62 -26.22 -23.88
C ALA A 267 -45.31 -27.60 -24.02
N THR A 268 -46.21 -27.75 -24.99
CA THR A 268 -46.98 -29.00 -25.23
C THR A 268 -47.07 -29.36 -26.72
N ILE A 269 -46.72 -30.61 -27.10
CA ILE A 269 -46.87 -31.15 -28.47
C ILE A 269 -48.11 -32.05 -28.58
N THR A 270 -48.99 -31.76 -29.53
CA THR A 270 -50.20 -32.53 -29.83
C THR A 270 -50.19 -33.10 -31.25
N GLN A 271 -50.56 -34.38 -31.40
CA GLN A 271 -50.78 -35.02 -32.70
C GLN A 271 -52.27 -35.03 -33.08
N ASN A 272 -52.61 -34.40 -34.21
CA ASN A 272 -53.99 -34.10 -34.62
C ASN A 272 -54.60 -35.06 -35.64
N THR A 273 -53.85 -36.05 -36.14
CA THR A 273 -54.33 -37.02 -37.13
C THR A 273 -54.75 -38.32 -36.45
N PRO A 274 -56.03 -38.75 -36.58
CA PRO A 274 -56.51 -40.00 -36.01
C PRO A 274 -55.70 -41.22 -36.46
N GLY A 275 -55.59 -42.21 -35.58
CA GLY A 275 -54.86 -43.46 -35.84
C GLY A 275 -53.39 -43.46 -35.41
N ALA A 276 -52.88 -42.33 -34.88
CA ALA A 276 -51.57 -42.27 -34.23
C ALA A 276 -51.59 -42.92 -32.83
N MET A 277 -50.48 -43.57 -32.45
CA MET A 277 -50.31 -44.27 -31.18
C MET A 277 -48.95 -43.98 -30.55
N ALA A 278 -48.91 -43.87 -29.22
CA ALA A 278 -47.67 -43.88 -28.48
C ALA A 278 -47.13 -45.32 -28.43
N THR A 279 -45.89 -45.52 -28.82
CA THR A 279 -45.24 -46.83 -28.86
C THR A 279 -44.60 -47.17 -27.51
N GLY A 280 -44.32 -48.46 -27.28
CA GLY A 280 -43.64 -48.89 -26.04
C GLY A 280 -42.22 -48.35 -25.86
N SER A 281 -41.62 -47.80 -26.92
CA SER A 281 -40.32 -47.12 -26.88
C SER A 281 -40.44 -45.60 -26.68
N GLY A 282 -41.65 -45.06 -26.53
CA GLY A 282 -41.87 -43.62 -26.29
C GLY A 282 -42.06 -42.76 -27.54
N ASN A 283 -42.23 -43.33 -28.74
CA ASN A 283 -42.42 -42.55 -29.97
C ASN A 283 -43.91 -42.36 -30.30
N ILE A 284 -44.27 -41.30 -31.03
CA ILE A 284 -45.60 -41.17 -31.69
C ILE A 284 -45.50 -41.74 -33.10
N TYR A 285 -46.15 -42.87 -33.36
CA TYR A 285 -46.18 -43.52 -34.66
C TYR A 285 -47.60 -43.48 -35.27
N ASN A 286 -47.71 -43.08 -36.53
CA ASN A 286 -48.98 -43.10 -37.24
C ASN A 286 -48.93 -43.99 -38.50
N PRO A 287 -49.46 -45.22 -38.43
CA PRO A 287 -49.55 -46.10 -39.60
C PRO A 287 -50.74 -45.80 -40.51
N ALA A 288 -51.74 -45.05 -40.03
CA ALA A 288 -53.05 -44.93 -40.67
C ALA A 288 -53.25 -43.62 -41.46
N GLY A 289 -52.40 -42.62 -41.26
CA GLY A 289 -52.50 -41.31 -41.91
C GLY A 289 -51.22 -40.50 -41.86
N ILE A 290 -51.23 -39.33 -42.50
CA ILE A 290 -50.12 -38.36 -42.50
C ILE A 290 -50.18 -37.57 -41.19
N SER A 291 -49.21 -37.76 -40.30
CA SER A 291 -49.17 -37.07 -39.00
C SER A 291 -49.14 -35.55 -39.14
N GLN A 292 -49.89 -34.85 -38.27
CA GLN A 292 -49.90 -33.39 -38.14
C GLN A 292 -49.74 -32.99 -36.67
N PHE A 293 -48.66 -32.28 -36.34
CA PHE A 293 -48.30 -31.87 -34.99
C PHE A 293 -48.50 -30.38 -34.82
N VAL A 294 -48.88 -29.99 -33.61
CA VAL A 294 -48.87 -28.60 -33.15
C VAL A 294 -48.19 -28.57 -31.79
N LEU A 295 -47.12 -27.80 -31.68
CA LEU A 295 -46.48 -27.40 -30.43
C LEU A 295 -47.09 -26.07 -29.99
N ASN A 296 -47.58 -25.94 -28.76
CA ASN A 296 -48.01 -24.67 -28.18
C ASN A 296 -47.14 -24.33 -26.97
N ASP A 297 -46.79 -23.05 -26.80
CA ASP A 297 -45.99 -22.53 -25.68
C ASP A 297 -46.15 -20.99 -25.57
N SER A 298 -45.54 -20.35 -24.56
CA SER A 298 -45.53 -18.88 -24.39
C SER A 298 -44.21 -18.30 -23.88
N VAL A 299 -44.05 -16.99 -24.11
CA VAL A 299 -42.93 -16.16 -23.65
C VAL A 299 -43.43 -14.98 -22.83
N THR A 300 -42.65 -14.57 -21.82
CA THR A 300 -42.91 -13.44 -20.92
C THR A 300 -41.95 -12.27 -21.11
N GLU A 301 -41.01 -12.40 -22.05
CA GLU A 301 -40.04 -11.37 -22.43
C GLU A 301 -39.94 -11.39 -23.96
N ASN A 302 -39.26 -10.40 -24.53
CA ASN A 302 -39.11 -10.31 -25.98
C ASN A 302 -38.24 -11.46 -26.51
N LEU A 303 -38.81 -12.27 -27.41
CA LEU A 303 -38.16 -13.41 -28.03
C LEU A 303 -37.13 -12.94 -29.07
N LYS A 304 -35.86 -13.25 -28.82
CA LYS A 304 -34.73 -12.93 -29.70
C LYS A 304 -34.48 -14.01 -30.74
N SER A 305 -34.54 -15.28 -30.35
CA SER A 305 -34.36 -16.40 -31.27
C SER A 305 -35.16 -17.64 -30.86
N ILE A 306 -35.57 -18.46 -31.84
CA ILE A 306 -36.34 -19.69 -31.61
C ILE A 306 -36.00 -20.76 -32.65
N VAL A 307 -35.69 -21.96 -32.16
CA VAL A 307 -35.26 -23.10 -32.96
C VAL A 307 -35.95 -24.36 -32.49
N LEU A 308 -36.50 -25.15 -33.43
CA LEU A 308 -37.10 -26.45 -33.16
C LEU A 308 -36.30 -27.57 -33.82
N GLN A 309 -35.93 -28.59 -33.07
CA GLN A 309 -35.35 -29.82 -33.57
C GLN A 309 -36.36 -30.96 -33.44
N VAL A 310 -36.47 -31.79 -34.49
CA VAL A 310 -37.33 -32.99 -34.48
C VAL A 310 -36.56 -34.21 -34.93
N TRP A 311 -36.72 -35.31 -34.20
CA TRP A 311 -36.18 -36.61 -34.55
C TRP A 311 -37.29 -37.50 -35.11
N THR A 312 -37.19 -37.83 -36.40
CA THR A 312 -38.18 -38.65 -37.11
C THR A 312 -37.58 -39.98 -37.58
N LYS A 313 -38.38 -41.06 -37.52
CA LYS A 313 -38.07 -42.37 -38.12
C LYS A 313 -39.19 -42.75 -39.11
N GLY A 314 -38.84 -43.49 -40.16
CA GLY A 314 -39.80 -43.87 -41.21
C GLY A 314 -39.98 -42.75 -42.24
N SER A 315 -41.23 -42.35 -42.52
CA SER A 315 -41.49 -41.24 -43.44
C SER A 315 -40.93 -39.92 -42.89
N PRO A 316 -40.21 -39.11 -43.70
CA PRO A 316 -39.61 -37.88 -43.21
C PRO A 316 -40.66 -36.79 -42.93
N ALA A 317 -40.28 -35.80 -42.14
CA ALA A 317 -41.09 -34.59 -41.97
C ALA A 317 -41.28 -33.86 -43.31
N ASN A 318 -42.44 -33.26 -43.52
CA ASN A 318 -42.67 -32.31 -44.61
C ASN A 318 -42.05 -30.97 -44.20
N TYR A 319 -40.83 -30.69 -44.65
CA TYR A 319 -40.10 -29.50 -44.22
C TYR A 319 -40.78 -28.17 -44.61
N GLY A 320 -41.61 -28.16 -45.65
CA GLY A 320 -42.41 -26.97 -46.01
C GLY A 320 -43.63 -26.74 -45.11
N SER A 321 -43.88 -27.59 -44.12
CA SER A 321 -45.02 -27.48 -43.21
C SER A 321 -44.72 -26.80 -41.87
N PHE A 322 -43.45 -26.54 -41.56
CA PHE A 322 -43.04 -25.90 -40.30
C PHE A 322 -43.41 -24.43 -40.30
N LYS A 323 -44.38 -24.06 -39.45
CA LYS A 323 -44.86 -22.68 -39.32
C LYS A 323 -44.98 -22.29 -37.85
N LEU A 324 -44.27 -21.23 -37.46
CA LEU A 324 -44.43 -20.53 -36.20
C LEU A 324 -45.54 -19.49 -36.34
N ASN A 325 -46.50 -19.46 -35.42
CA ASN A 325 -47.61 -18.53 -35.39
C ASN A 325 -47.73 -17.89 -34.00
N SER A 326 -47.82 -16.57 -33.93
CA SER A 326 -48.15 -15.83 -32.70
C SER A 326 -48.94 -14.57 -33.07
N GLY A 327 -50.19 -14.46 -32.62
CA GLY A 327 -51.09 -13.39 -33.05
C GLY A 327 -51.24 -13.33 -34.58
N ASP A 328 -50.88 -12.18 -35.18
CA ASP A 328 -50.88 -11.94 -36.64
C ASP A 328 -49.55 -12.34 -37.33
N VAL A 329 -48.54 -12.78 -36.56
CA VAL A 329 -47.22 -13.17 -37.07
C VAL A 329 -47.26 -14.65 -37.50
N GLU A 330 -46.94 -14.92 -38.77
CA GLU A 330 -46.70 -16.27 -39.30
C GLU A 330 -45.29 -16.33 -39.93
N ILE A 331 -44.43 -17.21 -39.43
CA ILE A 331 -43.04 -17.38 -39.88
C ILE A 331 -42.83 -18.81 -40.36
N THR A 332 -42.34 -18.97 -41.60
CA THR A 332 -42.00 -20.29 -42.14
C THR A 332 -40.60 -20.69 -41.70
N GLY A 333 -40.46 -21.88 -41.12
CA GLY A 333 -39.19 -22.40 -40.65
C GLY A 333 -38.26 -22.80 -41.78
N THR A 334 -36.96 -22.60 -41.58
CA THR A 334 -35.89 -23.02 -42.50
C THR A 334 -35.17 -24.22 -41.93
N ARG A 335 -35.00 -25.28 -42.74
CA ARG A 335 -34.47 -26.57 -42.29
C ARG A 335 -32.97 -26.70 -42.53
N GLU A 336 -32.27 -27.15 -41.49
CA GLU A 336 -30.91 -27.70 -41.52
C GLU A 336 -30.95 -29.16 -41.05
N GLU A 337 -30.14 -30.03 -41.67
CA GLU A 337 -30.00 -31.42 -41.20
C GLU A 337 -28.91 -31.48 -40.14
N VAL A 338 -29.23 -32.00 -38.95
CA VAL A 338 -28.25 -32.18 -37.87
C VAL A 338 -27.51 -33.50 -38.04
N VAL A 339 -28.27 -34.60 -38.22
CA VAL A 339 -27.72 -35.94 -38.42
C VAL A 339 -28.77 -36.88 -39.06
N SER A 340 -28.31 -37.80 -39.91
CA SER A 340 -29.12 -38.86 -40.53
C SER A 340 -28.41 -40.22 -40.47
N GLY A 341 -29.16 -41.31 -40.30
CA GLY A 341 -28.61 -42.66 -40.14
C GLY A 341 -29.67 -43.72 -39.89
N ASP A 342 -29.24 -44.93 -39.48
CA ASP A 342 -30.15 -46.06 -39.21
C ASP A 342 -31.16 -45.77 -38.08
N GLU A 343 -30.81 -44.84 -37.20
CA GLU A 343 -31.63 -44.36 -36.09
C GLU A 343 -32.69 -43.32 -36.51
N GLY A 344 -32.70 -42.86 -37.77
CA GLY A 344 -33.66 -41.89 -38.32
C GLY A 344 -32.99 -40.61 -38.81
N VAL A 345 -33.70 -39.48 -38.71
CA VAL A 345 -33.20 -38.15 -39.09
C VAL A 345 -33.54 -37.14 -38.00
N ILE A 346 -32.53 -36.39 -37.54
CA ILE A 346 -32.70 -35.19 -36.71
C ILE A 346 -32.59 -33.97 -37.62
N SER A 347 -33.65 -33.17 -37.68
CA SER A 347 -33.68 -31.91 -38.42
C SER A 347 -33.83 -30.74 -37.46
N LEU A 348 -33.08 -29.68 -37.71
CA LEU A 348 -33.17 -28.39 -37.04
C LEU A 348 -33.95 -27.41 -37.91
N ILE A 349 -34.88 -26.69 -37.30
CA ILE A 349 -35.75 -25.73 -37.95
C ILE A 349 -35.57 -24.39 -37.26
N ASN A 350 -34.98 -23.44 -37.98
CA ASN A 350 -34.78 -22.08 -37.51
C ASN A 350 -35.91 -21.17 -38.03
N PHE A 351 -36.55 -20.42 -37.13
CA PHE A 351 -37.55 -19.41 -37.48
C PHE A 351 -36.93 -18.03 -37.34
N ASN A 352 -36.57 -17.42 -38.48
CA ASN A 352 -36.01 -16.07 -38.49
C ASN A 352 -37.12 -15.03 -38.22
N LEU A 353 -37.03 -14.33 -37.09
CA LEU A 353 -38.01 -13.34 -36.65
C LEU A 353 -37.97 -12.04 -37.48
N GLY A 354 -36.83 -11.69 -38.09
CA GLY A 354 -36.66 -10.44 -38.83
C GLY A 354 -36.97 -9.22 -37.97
N ASP A 355 -37.84 -8.33 -38.45
CA ASP A 355 -38.34 -7.16 -37.71
C ASP A 355 -39.58 -7.48 -36.84
N SER A 356 -39.99 -8.75 -36.74
CA SER A 356 -41.18 -9.16 -35.96
C SER A 356 -40.82 -9.27 -34.48
N SER A 357 -41.63 -8.67 -33.61
CA SER A 357 -41.49 -8.77 -32.15
C SER A 357 -42.53 -9.76 -31.59
N ILE A 358 -42.09 -10.72 -30.78
CA ILE A 358 -42.97 -11.63 -30.03
C ILE A 358 -42.60 -11.47 -28.56
N GLU A 359 -43.42 -10.73 -27.82
CA GLU A 359 -43.23 -10.38 -26.41
C GLU A 359 -44.56 -10.58 -25.68
N ASP A 360 -44.53 -11.13 -24.46
CA ASP A 360 -45.72 -11.39 -23.64
C ASP A 360 -46.86 -12.12 -24.40
N ALA A 361 -46.50 -13.14 -25.18
CA ALA A 361 -47.40 -13.77 -26.13
C ALA A 361 -47.35 -15.30 -26.12
N GLU A 362 -48.50 -15.91 -26.42
CA GLU A 362 -48.61 -17.33 -26.77
C GLU A 362 -48.21 -17.54 -28.23
N TYR A 363 -47.55 -18.66 -28.52
CA TYR A 363 -47.16 -19.03 -29.87
C TYR A 363 -47.38 -20.53 -30.13
N SER A 364 -47.45 -20.88 -31.42
CA SER A 364 -47.59 -22.28 -31.84
C SER A 364 -46.71 -22.61 -33.03
N ILE A 365 -46.13 -23.81 -33.04
CA ILE A 365 -45.37 -24.34 -34.17
C ILE A 365 -46.11 -25.56 -34.74
N SER A 366 -46.62 -25.42 -35.96
CA SER A 366 -47.27 -26.52 -36.69
C SER A 366 -46.28 -27.23 -37.61
N PHE A 367 -46.32 -28.56 -37.71
CA PHE A 367 -45.55 -29.34 -38.68
C PHE A 367 -46.20 -30.68 -39.00
N ALA A 368 -45.91 -31.26 -40.16
CA ALA A 368 -46.54 -32.49 -40.67
C ALA A 368 -45.52 -33.49 -41.23
N ALA A 369 -45.93 -34.74 -41.37
CA ALA A 369 -45.18 -35.76 -42.10
C ALA A 369 -45.33 -35.55 -43.63
N SER A 370 -44.36 -36.05 -44.41
CA SER A 370 -44.45 -36.10 -45.88
C SER A 370 -45.34 -37.26 -46.39
N GLY A 371 -45.58 -38.27 -45.54
CA GLY A 371 -46.42 -39.43 -45.83
C GLY A 371 -46.76 -40.23 -44.56
N PRO A 372 -47.61 -41.27 -44.67
CA PRO A 372 -47.92 -42.18 -43.55
C PRO A 372 -46.69 -42.92 -43.03
N HIS A 373 -46.77 -43.54 -41.85
CA HIS A 373 -45.68 -44.29 -41.20
C HIS A 373 -44.51 -43.44 -40.66
N MET A 374 -44.72 -42.15 -40.40
CA MET A 374 -43.76 -41.38 -39.61
C MET A 374 -43.87 -41.74 -38.13
N SER A 375 -42.71 -41.92 -37.50
CA SER A 375 -42.55 -42.00 -36.05
C SER A 375 -41.81 -40.77 -35.56
N LEU A 376 -42.44 -39.91 -34.77
CA LEU A 376 -41.74 -38.84 -34.03
C LEU A 376 -41.12 -39.48 -32.78
N ALA A 377 -39.80 -39.57 -32.77
CA ALA A 377 -39.04 -40.22 -31.71
C ALA A 377 -38.76 -39.26 -30.55
N ALA A 378 -38.36 -38.03 -30.86
CA ALA A 378 -38.09 -36.98 -29.88
C ALA A 378 -38.24 -35.58 -30.52
N ALA A 379 -38.33 -34.54 -29.72
CA ALA A 379 -38.26 -33.14 -30.17
C ALA A 379 -37.56 -32.26 -29.13
N ARG A 380 -36.92 -31.17 -29.55
CA ARG A 380 -36.32 -30.17 -28.66
C ARG A 380 -36.57 -28.77 -29.20
N LEU A 381 -37.09 -27.88 -28.37
CA LEU A 381 -37.28 -26.46 -28.63
C LEU A 381 -36.26 -25.68 -27.81
N ASP A 382 -35.56 -24.75 -28.44
CA ASP A 382 -34.62 -23.83 -27.79
C ASP A 382 -35.01 -22.38 -28.15
N ILE A 383 -35.09 -21.51 -27.13
CA ILE A 383 -35.39 -20.07 -27.29
C ILE A 383 -34.37 -19.20 -26.57
N GLU A 384 -34.16 -17.99 -27.09
CA GLU A 384 -33.34 -16.93 -26.47
C GLU A 384 -34.20 -15.69 -26.27
N LEU A 385 -34.09 -15.06 -25.10
CA LEU A 385 -34.77 -13.80 -24.76
C LEU A 385 -33.79 -12.63 -24.86
N GLU A 386 -34.26 -11.38 -24.97
CA GLU A 386 -33.41 -10.18 -24.85
C GLU A 386 -33.13 -9.86 -23.35
N PRO A 387 -31.90 -9.47 -22.95
CA PRO A 387 -31.58 -9.18 -21.54
C PRO A 387 -32.17 -7.84 -21.06
N GLU A 388 -32.77 -7.81 -19.87
CA GLU A 388 -33.24 -6.58 -19.22
C GLU A 388 -32.06 -5.76 -18.63
N LEU A 389 -32.01 -4.46 -18.93
CA LEU A 389 -31.04 -3.54 -18.30
C LEU A 389 -31.48 -3.21 -16.86
N VAL A 390 -30.67 -3.62 -15.88
CA VAL A 390 -30.86 -3.30 -14.45
C VAL A 390 -30.18 -1.96 -14.13
N TYR A 391 -30.96 -0.97 -13.71
CA TYR A 391 -30.47 0.36 -13.32
C TYR A 391 -30.24 0.42 -11.81
N GLU A 392 -29.02 0.14 -11.37
CA GLU A 392 -28.61 0.19 -9.97
C GLU A 392 -27.23 0.85 -9.80
N PHE A 393 -26.97 1.47 -8.64
CA PHE A 393 -25.66 1.99 -8.30
C PHE A 393 -24.71 0.83 -7.93
N GLN A 394 -23.43 0.97 -8.28
CA GLN A 394 -22.42 0.01 -7.85
C GLN A 394 -22.19 0.15 -6.35
N ASP A 395 -22.11 -0.99 -5.65
CA ASP A 395 -21.82 -1.02 -4.23
C ASP A 395 -20.31 -1.14 -3.97
N PHE A 396 -19.79 -0.33 -3.06
CA PHE A 396 -18.36 -0.23 -2.76
C PHE A 396 -18.03 -0.51 -1.30
N GLU A 397 -18.72 -1.48 -0.69
CA GLU A 397 -18.50 -1.84 0.71
C GLU A 397 -17.10 -2.43 0.95
N THR A 398 -16.32 -1.75 1.80
CA THR A 398 -15.05 -2.24 2.37
C THR A 398 -15.00 -1.93 3.87
N GLU A 399 -13.99 -2.43 4.59
CA GLU A 399 -13.81 -2.07 5.99
C GLU A 399 -13.67 -0.54 6.16
N ASN A 400 -14.50 0.05 7.03
CA ASN A 400 -14.62 1.49 7.29
C ASN A 400 -15.16 2.34 6.11
N SER A 401 -15.88 1.75 5.15
CA SER A 401 -16.68 2.52 4.19
C SER A 401 -18.04 2.89 4.78
N GLU A 402 -18.49 4.11 4.51
CA GLU A 402 -19.85 4.58 4.77
C GLU A 402 -20.45 5.07 3.44
N TYR A 403 -21.78 5.07 3.33
CA TYR A 403 -22.46 5.59 2.15
C TYR A 403 -23.63 6.52 2.49
N ALA A 404 -24.05 7.29 1.50
CA ALA A 404 -25.24 8.11 1.54
C ALA A 404 -25.93 8.08 0.18
N GLU A 405 -27.22 7.74 0.17
CA GLU A 405 -27.95 7.53 -1.07
C GLU A 405 -29.30 8.26 -1.06
N TRP A 406 -29.62 8.84 -2.22
CA TRP A 406 -30.84 9.58 -2.52
C TRP A 406 -31.60 8.86 -3.63
N ASP A 407 -32.74 8.27 -3.30
CA ASP A 407 -33.67 7.62 -4.23
C ASP A 407 -34.81 8.58 -4.62
N GLU A 408 -35.31 9.39 -3.67
CA GLU A 408 -36.31 10.44 -3.92
C GLU A 408 -35.84 11.81 -3.40
N PHE A 409 -35.99 12.84 -4.24
CA PHE A 409 -35.78 14.23 -3.83
C PHE A 409 -37.10 14.90 -3.45
N THR A 410 -37.09 15.74 -2.41
CA THR A 410 -38.28 16.44 -1.89
C THR A 410 -38.20 17.95 -2.01
N VAL A 411 -37.00 18.50 -2.22
CA VAL A 411 -36.73 19.93 -2.39
C VAL A 411 -36.10 20.18 -3.76
N GLY A 412 -36.81 20.93 -4.62
CA GLY A 412 -36.40 21.16 -6.01
C GLY A 412 -35.34 22.26 -6.18
N PHE A 413 -35.30 23.24 -5.27
CA PHE A 413 -34.40 24.40 -5.34
C PHE A 413 -34.17 25.01 -3.96
N GLY A 414 -32.90 25.35 -3.67
CA GLY A 414 -32.47 26.07 -2.47
C GLY A 414 -32.49 25.27 -1.17
N GLU A 415 -32.25 25.99 -0.07
CA GLU A 415 -32.22 25.43 1.28
C GLU A 415 -33.62 24.98 1.75
N PRO A 416 -33.73 23.91 2.55
CA PRO A 416 -32.65 23.20 3.26
C PRO A 416 -31.94 22.09 2.46
N GLY A 417 -32.14 22.02 1.14
CA GLY A 417 -31.62 20.93 0.30
C GLY A 417 -32.29 19.58 0.56
N ASN A 418 -31.65 18.48 0.16
CA ASN A 418 -32.15 17.12 0.30
C ASN A 418 -31.16 16.26 1.09
N ALA A 419 -31.62 15.63 2.17
CA ALA A 419 -30.86 14.63 2.92
C ALA A 419 -31.03 13.22 2.30
N PRO A 420 -30.08 12.30 2.49
CA PRO A 420 -30.22 10.89 2.09
C PRO A 420 -31.48 10.27 2.68
N ASP A 421 -32.18 9.46 1.89
CA ASP A 421 -33.47 8.85 2.25
C ASP A 421 -33.44 7.31 2.27
N MET A 422 -32.34 6.71 1.80
CA MET A 422 -32.13 5.26 1.86
C MET A 422 -31.70 4.77 3.26
N GLU A 423 -32.23 3.61 3.66
CA GLU A 423 -31.91 2.98 4.94
C GLU A 423 -30.39 2.74 5.06
N PHE A 424 -29.83 2.98 6.25
CA PHE A 424 -28.38 2.93 6.57
C PHE A 424 -27.48 4.01 5.96
N SER A 425 -28.03 4.95 5.18
CA SER A 425 -27.28 6.13 4.75
C SER A 425 -26.78 6.96 5.94
N LYS A 426 -25.57 7.52 5.84
CA LYS A 426 -25.08 8.53 6.78
C LYS A 426 -25.99 9.77 6.73
N GLY A 427 -26.38 10.25 7.91
CA GLY A 427 -27.06 11.53 8.08
C GLY A 427 -26.09 12.72 8.14
N GLY A 428 -26.60 13.93 7.89
CA GLY A 428 -25.82 15.17 7.94
C GLY A 428 -25.25 15.62 6.59
N ILE A 429 -25.44 14.82 5.54
CA ILE A 429 -25.10 15.15 4.16
C ILE A 429 -26.32 15.77 3.49
N THR A 430 -26.09 16.79 2.66
CA THR A 430 -27.18 17.49 1.95
C THR A 430 -26.80 17.78 0.51
N ILE A 431 -27.67 17.47 -0.45
CA ILE A 431 -27.59 17.93 -1.85
C ILE A 431 -28.54 19.10 -2.07
N THR A 432 -28.00 20.24 -2.48
CA THR A 432 -28.77 21.46 -2.78
C THR A 432 -28.64 21.84 -4.26
N GLN A 433 -29.77 22.13 -4.90
CA GLN A 433 -29.84 22.69 -6.26
C GLN A 433 -29.89 24.23 -6.19
N ASN A 434 -28.93 24.92 -6.82
CA ASN A 434 -28.72 26.37 -6.71
C ASN A 434 -29.22 27.23 -7.87
N THR A 435 -29.87 26.65 -8.88
CA THR A 435 -30.38 27.33 -10.08
C THR A 435 -31.90 27.51 -9.98
N PRO A 436 -32.42 28.75 -9.90
CA PRO A 436 -33.86 28.98 -9.86
C PRO A 436 -34.60 28.32 -11.03
N GLY A 437 -35.80 27.80 -10.77
CA GLY A 437 -36.66 27.17 -11.78
C GLY A 437 -36.65 25.64 -11.76
N ALA A 438 -35.82 25.02 -10.93
CA ALA A 438 -35.87 23.58 -10.68
C ALA A 438 -37.10 23.17 -9.83
N MET A 439 -37.64 21.98 -10.10
CA MET A 439 -38.81 21.43 -9.42
C MET A 439 -38.67 19.92 -9.20
N VAL A 440 -39.30 19.40 -8.15
CA VAL A 440 -39.44 17.96 -7.95
C VAL A 440 -40.56 17.43 -8.83
N THR A 441 -40.27 16.36 -9.57
CA THR A 441 -41.25 15.67 -10.42
C THR A 441 -42.10 14.67 -9.63
N SER A 442 -43.18 14.15 -10.22
CA SER A 442 -44.00 13.13 -9.57
C SER A 442 -43.26 11.79 -9.34
N THR A 443 -42.11 11.59 -9.97
CA THR A 443 -41.24 10.43 -9.78
C THR A 443 -40.11 10.68 -8.79
N GLY A 444 -40.09 11.84 -8.11
CA GLY A 444 -39.05 12.17 -7.11
C GLY A 444 -37.80 12.84 -7.67
N ASN A 445 -37.69 13.05 -8.99
CA ASN A 445 -36.47 13.62 -9.58
C ASN A 445 -36.40 15.16 -9.42
N ILE A 446 -35.19 15.73 -9.32
CA ILE A 446 -34.98 17.18 -9.49
C ILE A 446 -34.83 17.49 -10.97
N TYR A 447 -35.82 18.16 -11.56
CA TYR A 447 -35.81 18.54 -12.97
C TYR A 447 -35.79 20.06 -13.12
N ASN A 448 -34.89 20.57 -13.99
CA ASN A 448 -34.79 21.99 -14.27
C ASN A 448 -35.08 22.32 -15.75
N PRO A 449 -36.30 22.76 -16.08
CA PRO A 449 -36.63 23.25 -17.41
C PRO A 449 -36.20 24.71 -17.63
N GLY A 450 -35.90 25.47 -16.57
CA GLY A 450 -35.70 26.92 -16.60
C GLY A 450 -34.26 27.38 -16.82
N GLY A 451 -33.28 26.48 -16.74
CA GLY A 451 -31.87 26.81 -16.93
C GLY A 451 -30.94 25.61 -16.70
N VAL A 452 -29.63 25.89 -16.71
CA VAL A 452 -28.58 24.89 -16.45
C VAL A 452 -28.48 24.63 -14.94
N SER A 453 -28.72 23.39 -14.51
CA SER A 453 -28.66 23.03 -13.10
C SER A 453 -27.24 23.11 -12.54
N SER A 454 -27.10 23.55 -11.29
CA SER A 454 -25.88 23.54 -10.47
C SER A 454 -26.18 22.97 -9.08
N PHE A 455 -25.40 22.02 -8.63
CA PHE A 455 -25.61 21.30 -7.38
C PHE A 455 -24.39 21.45 -6.47
N ILE A 456 -24.64 21.47 -5.17
CA ILE A 456 -23.62 21.37 -4.14
C ILE A 456 -24.06 20.29 -3.16
N LEU A 457 -23.20 19.29 -2.96
CA LEU A 457 -23.27 18.33 -1.87
C LEU A 457 -22.37 18.81 -0.74
N ASN A 458 -22.85 18.88 0.50
CA ASN A 458 -22.04 19.24 1.68
C ASN A 458 -21.98 18.11 2.69
N ASP A 459 -20.80 17.86 3.28
CA ASP A 459 -20.56 16.89 4.36
C ASP A 459 -19.35 17.27 5.23
N SER A 460 -19.16 16.55 6.34
CA SER A 460 -17.98 16.58 7.19
C SER A 460 -17.34 15.19 7.30
N ALA A 461 -16.03 15.11 7.13
CA ALA A 461 -15.27 13.89 7.41
C ALA A 461 -14.71 13.93 8.85
N LEU A 462 -14.83 12.81 9.58
CA LEU A 462 -14.07 12.56 10.81
C LEU A 462 -12.97 11.54 10.48
N GLY A 463 -11.72 11.89 10.76
CA GLY A 463 -10.54 11.19 10.28
C GLY A 463 -9.99 11.78 8.98
N LYS A 464 -9.08 11.04 8.34
CA LYS A 464 -8.55 11.33 7.01
C LYS A 464 -9.53 10.80 5.98
N LEU A 465 -10.05 11.65 5.10
CA LEU A 465 -10.78 11.19 3.91
C LEU A 465 -9.77 10.49 2.98
N ASP A 466 -9.94 9.18 2.81
CA ASP A 466 -8.99 8.31 2.10
C ASP A 466 -9.47 7.93 0.70
N GLU A 467 -10.76 7.66 0.56
CA GLU A 467 -11.42 7.45 -0.73
C GLU A 467 -12.79 8.13 -0.73
N ILE A 468 -13.20 8.66 -1.89
CA ILE A 468 -14.54 9.20 -2.11
C ILE A 468 -14.96 8.99 -3.56
N ARG A 469 -16.16 8.46 -3.74
CA ARG A 469 -16.75 8.09 -5.03
C ARG A 469 -18.19 8.57 -5.05
N PHE A 470 -18.55 9.26 -6.13
CA PHE A 470 -19.89 9.82 -6.27
C PHE A 470 -20.55 9.29 -7.54
N GLN A 471 -21.73 8.70 -7.40
CA GLN A 471 -22.54 8.20 -8.49
C GLN A 471 -23.79 9.05 -8.65
N ILE A 472 -24.14 9.35 -9.90
CA ILE A 472 -25.37 10.08 -10.22
C ILE A 472 -26.12 9.40 -11.34
N TRP A 473 -27.46 9.44 -11.25
CA TRP A 473 -28.36 9.02 -12.30
C TRP A 473 -29.06 10.23 -12.90
N THR A 474 -28.80 10.48 -14.18
CA THR A 474 -29.37 11.63 -14.92
C THR A 474 -30.25 11.20 -16.09
N LEU A 475 -31.33 11.93 -16.32
CA LEU A 475 -32.16 11.88 -17.54
C LEU A 475 -32.17 13.25 -18.23
N GLY A 476 -32.41 13.24 -19.54
CA GLY A 476 -32.42 14.47 -20.36
C GLY A 476 -31.01 14.95 -20.67
N SER A 477 -30.72 16.22 -20.41
CA SER A 477 -29.37 16.75 -20.62
C SER A 477 -28.37 16.10 -19.66
N PRO A 478 -27.17 15.71 -20.13
CA PRO A 478 -26.16 15.07 -19.27
C PRO A 478 -25.56 16.07 -18.28
N ALA A 479 -24.90 15.54 -17.25
CA ALA A 479 -24.04 16.35 -16.39
C ALA A 479 -22.84 16.92 -17.18
N ASP A 480 -22.39 18.13 -16.84
CA ASP A 480 -21.10 18.65 -17.27
C ASP A 480 -20.01 17.97 -16.43
N TYR A 481 -19.43 16.91 -16.96
CA TYR A 481 -18.45 16.11 -16.23
C TYR A 481 -17.16 16.86 -15.89
N GLY A 482 -16.85 17.96 -16.60
CA GLY A 482 -15.73 18.84 -16.25
C GLY A 482 -16.01 19.74 -15.06
N SER A 483 -17.25 19.80 -14.58
CA SER A 483 -17.67 20.66 -13.47
C SER A 483 -17.62 19.99 -12.10
N PHE A 484 -17.32 18.69 -12.02
CA PHE A 484 -17.21 17.99 -10.73
C PHE A 484 -15.95 18.42 -10.00
N VAL A 485 -16.11 19.10 -8.88
CA VAL A 485 -15.00 19.56 -8.04
C VAL A 485 -15.31 19.26 -6.58
N LEU A 486 -14.43 18.51 -5.93
CA LEU A 486 -14.42 18.36 -4.49
C LEU A 486 -13.60 19.50 -3.88
N LYS A 487 -14.19 20.23 -2.93
CA LYS A 487 -13.55 21.35 -2.23
C LYS A 487 -13.44 21.08 -0.73
N SER A 488 -12.27 21.32 -0.14
CA SER A 488 -12.08 21.30 1.31
C SER A 488 -10.87 22.15 1.72
N GLY A 489 -11.11 23.21 2.50
CA GLY A 489 -10.07 24.21 2.80
C GLY A 489 -9.52 24.83 1.51
N ASP A 490 -8.19 24.78 1.34
CA ASP A 490 -7.51 25.25 0.12
C ASP A 490 -7.43 24.19 -0.99
N ASN A 491 -7.96 22.98 -0.76
CA ASN A 491 -7.94 21.90 -1.75
C ASN A 491 -9.12 22.04 -2.71
N GLU A 492 -8.85 22.01 -4.01
CA GLU A 492 -9.83 21.83 -5.09
C GLU A 492 -9.39 20.64 -5.96
N ILE A 493 -10.22 19.59 -6.02
CA ILE A 493 -9.88 18.31 -6.66
C ILE A 493 -10.92 18.02 -7.74
N SER A 494 -10.49 17.94 -8.99
CA SER A 494 -11.37 17.61 -10.11
C SER A 494 -11.75 16.13 -10.11
N GLY A 495 -13.04 15.84 -10.33
CA GLY A 495 -13.55 14.49 -10.48
C GLY A 495 -13.26 13.90 -11.86
N VAL A 496 -12.98 12.61 -11.93
CA VAL A 496 -12.81 11.84 -13.16
C VAL A 496 -14.01 10.93 -13.35
N ARG A 497 -14.69 11.08 -14.49
CA ARG A 497 -15.90 10.32 -14.82
C ARG A 497 -15.58 8.98 -15.47
N SER A 498 -16.33 7.95 -15.07
CA SER A 498 -16.53 6.69 -15.79
C SER A 498 -18.04 6.42 -15.96
N GLU A 499 -18.42 5.79 -17.06
CA GLU A 499 -19.81 5.41 -17.32
C GLU A 499 -20.09 4.02 -16.74
N VAL A 500 -21.16 3.91 -15.97
CA VAL A 500 -21.61 2.63 -15.39
C VAL A 500 -22.66 1.98 -16.28
N LEU A 501 -23.66 2.75 -16.69
CA LEU A 501 -24.79 2.27 -17.49
C LEU A 501 -25.40 3.41 -18.31
N SER A 502 -25.87 3.10 -19.53
CA SER A 502 -26.57 4.03 -20.42
C SER A 502 -27.68 3.30 -21.19
N GLY A 503 -28.89 3.87 -21.20
CA GLY A 503 -30.02 3.34 -21.98
C GLY A 503 -31.27 4.20 -21.84
N ASP A 504 -32.44 3.63 -22.14
CA ASP A 504 -33.71 4.38 -22.25
C ASP A 504 -34.17 5.03 -20.93
N LYS A 505 -33.74 4.54 -19.76
CA LYS A 505 -34.05 5.14 -18.46
C LYS A 505 -32.99 6.16 -17.99
N GLY A 506 -32.05 6.54 -18.85
CA GLY A 506 -31.01 7.54 -18.57
C GLY A 506 -29.62 6.96 -18.42
N VAL A 507 -28.74 7.73 -17.76
CA VAL A 507 -27.30 7.41 -17.62
C VAL A 507 -26.92 7.40 -16.15
N ILE A 508 -26.23 6.34 -15.71
CA ILE A 508 -25.55 6.25 -14.41
C ILE A 508 -24.06 6.49 -14.63
N SER A 509 -23.51 7.50 -13.95
CA SER A 509 -22.09 7.87 -14.03
C SER A 509 -21.43 7.76 -12.66
N LEU A 510 -20.19 7.27 -12.63
CA LEU A 510 -19.32 7.22 -11.46
C LEU A 510 -18.22 8.29 -11.58
N ILE A 511 -18.08 9.09 -10.54
CA ILE A 511 -17.09 10.17 -10.42
C ILE A 511 -16.13 9.80 -9.29
N ASN A 512 -14.86 9.64 -9.64
CA ASN A 512 -13.78 9.36 -8.70
C ASN A 512 -12.94 10.62 -8.47
N PHE A 513 -12.53 10.87 -7.23
CA PHE A 513 -11.64 11.97 -6.86
C PHE A 513 -10.29 11.42 -6.39
N ASP A 514 -9.19 11.87 -6.99
CA ASP A 514 -7.83 11.47 -6.58
C ASP A 514 -7.38 12.30 -5.37
N LEU A 515 -7.32 11.68 -4.20
CA LEU A 515 -6.92 12.31 -2.95
C LEU A 515 -5.41 12.18 -2.66
N SER A 516 -4.61 11.60 -3.56
CA SER A 516 -3.18 11.33 -3.32
C SER A 516 -2.34 12.57 -3.00
N GLY A 517 -2.72 13.72 -3.57
CA GLY A 517 -2.08 15.03 -3.32
C GLY A 517 -2.79 15.90 -2.28
N ALA A 518 -3.92 15.46 -1.73
CA ALA A 518 -4.76 16.25 -0.84
C ALA A 518 -4.79 15.69 0.58
N SER A 519 -4.88 16.58 1.55
CA SER A 519 -4.83 16.25 2.98
C SER A 519 -6.10 16.77 3.66
N ILE A 520 -7.19 16.01 3.51
CA ILE A 520 -8.50 16.35 4.08
C ILE A 520 -8.65 15.57 5.39
N PHE A 521 -8.39 16.25 6.51
CA PHE A 521 -8.41 15.69 7.86
C PHE A 521 -9.43 16.42 8.71
N ASP A 522 -10.40 15.70 9.27
CA ASP A 522 -11.37 16.25 10.23
C ASP A 522 -12.10 17.52 9.73
N ALA A 523 -12.25 17.63 8.42
CA ALA A 523 -12.65 18.85 7.72
C ALA A 523 -14.02 18.71 7.06
N ASP A 524 -14.66 19.86 6.88
CA ASP A 524 -15.85 19.98 6.04
C ASP A 524 -15.41 19.96 4.57
N TYR A 525 -16.22 19.35 3.72
CA TYR A 525 -15.98 19.30 2.28
C TYR A 525 -17.29 19.44 1.50
N SER A 526 -17.18 19.87 0.25
CA SER A 526 -18.29 19.92 -0.68
C SER A 526 -17.93 19.28 -2.02
N ILE A 527 -18.94 18.77 -2.73
CA ILE A 527 -18.82 18.35 -4.13
C ILE A 527 -19.76 19.23 -4.95
N GLU A 528 -19.19 20.03 -5.83
CA GLU A 528 -19.92 20.89 -6.76
C GLU A 528 -20.01 20.23 -8.13
N PHE A 529 -21.15 20.32 -8.80
CA PHE A 529 -21.32 19.87 -10.19
C PHE A 529 -22.48 20.58 -10.89
N SER A 530 -22.51 20.55 -12.22
CA SER A 530 -23.51 21.22 -13.05
C SER A 530 -23.97 20.37 -14.23
N ALA A 531 -25.06 20.78 -14.88
CA ALA A 531 -25.53 20.17 -16.13
C ALA A 531 -24.80 20.75 -17.34
N ALA A 532 -24.64 19.97 -18.42
CA ALA A 532 -24.09 20.47 -19.68
C ALA A 532 -25.08 21.38 -20.45
N GLY A 533 -26.37 21.32 -20.09
CA GLY A 533 -27.43 22.12 -20.68
C GLY A 533 -28.72 22.11 -19.85
N PRO A 534 -29.73 22.92 -20.23
CA PRO A 534 -31.05 22.91 -19.60
C PRO A 534 -31.75 21.55 -19.75
N HIS A 535 -32.81 21.30 -18.97
CA HIS A 535 -33.60 20.06 -19.00
C HIS A 535 -32.88 18.80 -18.46
N MET A 536 -31.88 18.97 -17.60
CA MET A 536 -31.38 17.83 -16.81
C MET A 536 -32.37 17.48 -15.71
N SER A 537 -32.60 16.18 -15.54
CA SER A 537 -33.31 15.59 -14.40
C SER A 537 -32.34 14.73 -13.60
N LEU A 538 -32.03 15.09 -12.35
CA LEU A 538 -31.31 14.23 -11.42
C LEU A 538 -32.31 13.27 -10.78
N ALA A 539 -32.23 11.99 -11.13
CA ALA A 539 -33.15 10.96 -10.65
C ALA A 539 -32.73 10.41 -9.29
N ALA A 540 -31.45 10.08 -9.13
CA ALA A 540 -30.89 9.54 -7.91
C ALA A 540 -29.40 9.89 -7.79
N ALA A 541 -28.85 9.74 -6.59
CA ALA A 541 -27.41 9.89 -6.35
C ALA A 541 -26.94 8.96 -5.22
N ARG A 542 -25.66 8.59 -5.25
CA ARG A 542 -25.00 7.83 -4.18
C ARG A 542 -23.60 8.35 -3.94
N LEU A 543 -23.24 8.54 -2.68
CA LEU A 543 -21.89 8.90 -2.25
C LEU A 543 -21.33 7.76 -1.40
N ASP A 544 -20.20 7.20 -1.81
CA ASP A 544 -19.44 6.22 -1.05
C ASP A 544 -18.11 6.85 -0.64
N TYR A 545 -17.72 6.71 0.62
CA TYR A 545 -16.42 7.21 1.07
C TYR A 545 -15.83 6.36 2.18
N LYS A 546 -14.53 6.52 2.37
CA LYS A 546 -13.72 5.80 3.34
C LYS A 546 -12.88 6.78 4.12
N THR A 547 -12.89 6.63 5.45
CA THR A 547 -12.01 7.40 6.32
C THR A 547 -10.98 6.50 7.00
N LYS A 548 -9.81 7.07 7.28
CA LYS A 548 -8.79 6.48 8.14
C LYS A 548 -8.70 7.27 9.43
N GLU A 549 -8.40 6.58 10.53
CA GLU A 549 -8.17 7.26 11.79
C GLU A 549 -6.96 8.19 11.71
N VAL A 550 -7.11 9.41 12.24
CA VAL A 550 -5.99 10.33 12.46
C VAL A 550 -5.34 9.97 13.80
N ILE A 551 -4.04 9.68 13.79
CA ILE A 551 -3.24 9.47 14.99
C ILE A 551 -2.38 10.72 15.20
N ILE A 552 -2.42 11.27 16.40
CA ILE A 552 -1.54 12.38 16.81
C ILE A 552 -0.58 11.88 17.88
N ASP A 553 0.66 12.37 17.84
CA ASP A 553 1.73 11.97 18.75
C ASP A 553 2.65 13.15 19.07
N PHE A 554 3.48 13.00 20.11
CA PHE A 554 4.46 14.00 20.52
C PHE A 554 5.54 14.19 19.46
N GLN A 555 5.97 15.44 19.28
CA GLN A 555 7.11 15.76 18.43
C GLN A 555 8.41 15.34 19.13
N ALA A 556 9.25 14.53 18.49
CA ALA A 556 10.52 14.12 19.08
C ALA A 556 11.51 15.31 19.16
N GLN A 557 12.20 15.43 20.29
CA GLN A 557 13.41 16.23 20.40
C GLN A 557 14.62 15.30 20.22
N SER A 558 15.59 15.68 19.39
CA SER A 558 16.70 14.83 19.00
C SER A 558 18.05 15.54 19.09
N GLY A 559 19.11 14.75 19.22
CA GLY A 559 20.49 15.22 19.32
C GLY A 559 21.14 14.81 20.65
N PRO A 560 22.44 15.09 20.82
CA PRO A 560 23.17 14.72 22.03
C PRO A 560 22.50 15.26 23.30
N GLY A 561 22.19 14.36 24.23
CA GLY A 561 21.74 14.67 25.59
C GLY A 561 20.27 14.91 25.78
N TRP A 562 19.47 14.80 24.72
CA TRP A 562 18.03 14.76 24.86
C TRP A 562 17.59 13.45 25.50
N LEU A 563 16.85 13.59 26.59
CA LEU A 563 16.15 12.53 27.28
C LEU A 563 14.71 13.00 27.51
N HIS A 564 13.79 12.07 27.78
CA HIS A 564 12.42 12.41 28.09
C HIS A 564 11.89 11.73 29.34
N ASP A 565 10.85 12.32 29.92
CA ASP A 565 9.96 11.69 30.87
C ASP A 565 8.53 11.95 30.43
N GLY A 566 7.72 10.90 30.26
CA GLY A 566 6.35 11.03 29.79
C GLY A 566 5.35 10.24 30.61
N TRP A 567 4.12 10.76 30.67
CA TRP A 567 2.98 10.19 31.37
C TRP A 567 1.88 9.87 30.38
N VAL A 568 1.48 8.61 30.26
CA VAL A 568 0.42 8.12 29.36
C VAL A 568 -0.71 7.38 30.10
N GLU A 569 -0.44 6.80 31.27
CA GLU A 569 -1.45 6.24 32.16
C GLU A 569 -1.33 6.80 33.59
N PHE A 570 -2.26 7.68 33.96
CA PHE A 570 -2.26 8.26 35.30
C PHE A 570 -2.88 7.31 36.33
N THR A 571 -2.27 7.24 37.51
CA THR A 571 -2.73 6.44 38.66
C THR A 571 -3.34 7.30 39.77
N ASN A 572 -2.92 8.57 39.85
CA ASN A 572 -3.32 9.51 40.89
C ASN A 572 -3.98 10.76 40.29
N GLY A 573 -5.27 10.96 40.57
CA GLY A 573 -6.07 12.04 39.98
C GLY A 573 -6.04 13.37 40.75
N PHE A 574 -5.59 13.37 42.01
CA PHE A 574 -5.54 14.57 42.84
C PHE A 574 -4.44 14.48 43.90
N ASN A 575 -3.61 15.53 43.96
CA ASN A 575 -2.64 15.89 44.99
C ASN A 575 -1.50 14.89 45.28
N ASP A 576 -1.58 13.67 44.77
CA ASP A 576 -0.48 12.70 44.75
C ASP A 576 0.28 12.74 43.42
N TRP A 577 1.55 12.33 43.46
CA TRP A 577 2.46 12.30 42.31
C TRP A 577 2.20 11.10 41.40
N ASN A 578 2.41 11.29 40.10
CA ASN A 578 2.46 10.24 39.09
C ASN A 578 3.88 10.15 38.56
N GLU A 579 4.41 8.93 38.48
CA GLU A 579 5.69 8.61 37.85
C GLU A 579 5.52 8.49 36.33
N PRO A 580 6.50 8.92 35.51
CA PRO A 580 6.50 8.67 34.08
C PRO A 580 6.45 7.18 33.76
N ASP A 581 5.63 6.84 32.77
CA ASP A 581 5.34 5.48 32.31
C ASP A 581 5.38 5.36 30.78
N LEU A 582 5.67 6.46 30.06
CA LEU A 582 5.95 6.43 28.63
C LEU A 582 7.25 5.67 28.36
N GLU A 583 7.26 4.78 27.36
CA GLU A 583 8.45 4.02 26.96
C GLU A 583 9.66 4.93 26.71
N GLY A 584 10.83 4.50 27.19
CA GLY A 584 12.08 5.27 27.11
C GLY A 584 12.20 6.42 28.12
N SER A 585 11.22 6.63 29.01
CA SER A 585 11.37 7.56 30.12
C SER A 585 12.49 7.16 31.07
N ARG A 586 13.08 8.12 31.80
CA ARG A 586 14.16 7.82 32.74
C ARG A 586 13.62 7.06 33.95
N GLU A 587 14.44 6.17 34.49
CA GLU A 587 14.16 5.56 35.78
C GLU A 587 14.21 6.61 36.89
N ILE A 588 13.18 6.61 37.73
CA ILE A 588 13.13 7.45 38.93
C ILE A 588 13.89 6.77 40.05
N ASN A 589 14.70 7.54 40.76
CA ASN A 589 15.35 7.11 41.98
C ASN A 589 15.12 8.13 43.10
N PHE A 590 15.80 7.94 44.23
CA PHE A 590 15.61 8.78 45.41
C PHE A 590 16.05 10.24 45.19
N ASP A 591 17.04 10.46 44.31
CA ASP A 591 17.68 11.76 44.11
C ASP A 591 17.21 12.46 42.82
N TYR A 592 16.78 11.68 41.81
CA TYR A 592 16.49 12.15 40.45
C TYR A 592 15.21 11.56 39.87
N GLY A 593 14.47 12.37 39.10
CA GLY A 593 13.30 11.92 38.36
C GLY A 593 12.19 12.95 38.30
N ALA A 594 11.43 12.92 37.21
CA ALA A 594 10.31 13.82 37.01
C ALA A 594 9.01 13.22 37.58
N LEU A 595 8.21 14.04 38.26
CA LEU A 595 6.92 13.66 38.83
C LEU A 595 5.85 14.66 38.45
N LEU A 596 4.66 14.19 38.09
CA LEU A 596 3.52 15.03 37.69
C LEU A 596 2.35 14.88 38.65
N ARG A 597 1.75 15.99 39.09
CA ARG A 597 0.49 15.96 39.86
C ARG A 597 -0.49 17.03 39.42
N GLN A 598 -1.77 16.77 39.68
CA GLN A 598 -2.84 17.75 39.60
C GLN A 598 -3.13 18.29 41.01
N THR A 599 -3.20 19.61 41.21
CA THR A 599 -3.34 20.24 42.54
C THR A 599 -4.73 20.81 42.85
N THR A 600 -5.68 20.73 41.91
CA THR A 600 -7.04 21.26 42.08
C THR A 600 -8.00 20.19 42.65
N PRO A 601 -8.74 20.46 43.74
CA PRO A 601 -9.73 19.49 44.23
C PRO A 601 -10.74 19.07 43.15
N GLY A 602 -11.14 17.80 43.15
CA GLY A 602 -12.14 17.26 42.22
C GLY A 602 -11.60 16.51 41.00
N GLY A 603 -10.27 16.46 40.81
CA GLY A 603 -9.63 15.61 39.81
C GLY A 603 -9.73 14.12 40.14
N PHE A 604 -10.01 13.29 39.13
CA PHE A 604 -10.04 11.84 39.26
C PHE A 604 -9.53 11.14 37.99
N ILE A 605 -9.19 9.86 38.12
CA ILE A 605 -8.74 9.01 37.01
C ILE A 605 -9.94 8.43 36.28
N THR A 606 -9.99 8.65 34.97
CA THR A 606 -11.01 8.08 34.08
C THR A 606 -10.74 6.60 33.76
N SER A 607 -11.70 5.91 33.15
CA SER A 607 -11.48 4.52 32.68
C SER A 607 -10.40 4.40 31.62
N THR A 608 -10.12 5.49 30.89
CA THR A 608 -9.03 5.58 29.90
C THR A 608 -7.72 6.10 30.52
N LYS A 609 -7.61 6.10 31.85
CA LYS A 609 -6.41 6.51 32.61
C LYS A 609 -6.01 7.99 32.48
N ASN A 610 -6.90 8.86 31.99
CA ASN A 610 -6.70 10.31 31.97
C ASN A 610 -6.99 10.96 33.33
N ILE A 611 -6.36 12.10 33.64
CA ILE A 611 -6.80 12.97 34.75
C ILE A 611 -7.88 13.91 34.24
N TYR A 612 -9.10 13.78 34.75
CA TYR A 612 -10.22 14.66 34.41
C TYR A 612 -10.74 15.39 35.65
N ASN A 613 -11.01 16.69 35.49
CA ASN A 613 -11.61 17.51 36.55
C ASN A 613 -12.85 18.26 36.01
N PRO A 614 -14.07 17.82 36.38
CA PRO A 614 -15.31 18.54 36.02
C PRO A 614 -15.63 19.69 36.99
N GLY A 615 -14.98 19.76 38.15
CA GLY A 615 -15.34 20.64 39.27
C GLY A 615 -14.66 22.01 39.26
N GLY A 616 -13.67 22.24 38.39
CA GLY A 616 -12.93 23.50 38.32
C GLY A 616 -11.85 23.52 37.23
N ILE A 617 -11.09 24.62 37.18
CA ILE A 617 -9.92 24.77 36.29
C ILE A 617 -8.77 23.93 36.86
N SER A 618 -8.38 22.86 36.17
CA SER A 618 -7.25 22.02 36.59
C SER A 618 -5.95 22.81 36.63
N ASN A 619 -5.16 22.60 37.68
CA ASN A 619 -3.78 23.08 37.81
C ASN A 619 -2.87 21.88 38.01
N PHE A 620 -1.72 21.91 37.36
CA PHE A 620 -0.75 20.82 37.35
C PHE A 620 0.64 21.34 37.69
N GLU A 621 1.43 20.45 38.28
CA GLU A 621 2.83 20.68 38.60
C GLU A 621 3.67 19.50 38.11
N ILE A 622 4.83 19.78 37.52
CA ILE A 622 5.86 18.80 37.21
C ILE A 622 7.13 19.21 37.97
N SER A 623 7.58 18.37 38.89
CA SER A 623 8.84 18.56 39.62
C SER A 623 9.88 17.59 39.07
N ASP A 624 11.10 18.04 38.86
CA ASP A 624 12.18 17.18 38.37
C ASP A 624 13.55 17.64 38.91
N SER A 625 14.42 16.66 39.08
CA SER A 625 15.83 16.81 39.43
C SER A 625 16.69 15.87 38.56
N VAL A 626 17.88 16.34 38.19
CA VAL A 626 18.78 15.62 37.29
C VAL A 626 20.22 15.55 37.83
N ASP A 627 20.92 14.48 37.48
CA ASP A 627 22.37 14.40 37.66
C ASP A 627 23.09 15.13 36.53
N GLY A 628 23.31 16.42 36.72
CA GLY A 628 23.88 17.30 35.70
C GLY A 628 23.21 18.67 35.70
N GLU A 629 23.22 19.31 34.54
CA GLU A 629 22.55 20.58 34.27
C GLU A 629 21.66 20.46 33.04
N ILE A 630 20.62 21.28 32.99
CA ILE A 630 19.67 21.31 31.87
C ILE A 630 19.94 22.55 31.03
N VAL A 631 20.12 22.37 29.72
CA VAL A 631 20.36 23.48 28.78
C VAL A 631 19.08 23.89 28.05
N LYS A 632 18.27 22.90 27.63
CA LYS A 632 17.00 23.12 26.93
C LYS A 632 15.92 22.21 27.48
N LEU A 633 14.67 22.66 27.44
CA LEU A 633 13.53 21.90 27.89
C LEU A 633 12.31 22.17 27.00
N ALA A 634 11.61 21.11 26.60
CA ALA A 634 10.35 21.17 25.88
C ALA A 634 9.29 20.39 26.66
N LEU A 635 8.17 21.04 26.99
CA LEU A 635 7.00 20.39 27.57
C LEU A 635 5.93 20.24 26.50
N GLN A 636 5.47 19.03 26.27
CA GLN A 636 4.33 18.71 25.43
C GLN A 636 3.17 18.15 26.26
N ILE A 637 1.96 18.62 25.99
CA ILE A 637 0.77 18.26 26.77
C ILE A 637 -0.35 17.88 25.81
N ARG A 638 -0.86 16.66 25.95
CA ARG A 638 -1.99 16.12 25.20
C ARG A 638 -3.27 16.21 26.03
N THR A 639 -4.28 16.88 25.51
CA THR A 639 -5.55 17.11 26.22
C THR A 639 -6.75 16.82 25.33
N THR A 640 -7.84 16.34 25.93
CA THR A 640 -9.18 16.37 25.34
C THR A 640 -10.10 17.29 26.16
N GLY A 641 -11.15 17.81 25.53
CA GLY A 641 -12.04 18.79 26.14
C GLY A 641 -11.41 20.18 26.12
N THR A 642 -11.31 20.81 27.29
CA THR A 642 -10.71 22.16 27.39
C THR A 642 -9.18 22.10 27.30
N PRO A 643 -8.52 22.87 26.41
CA PRO A 643 -7.06 22.82 26.24
C PRO A 643 -6.30 23.53 27.37
N VAL A 644 -4.98 23.40 27.36
CA VAL A 644 -4.05 24.15 28.23
C VAL A 644 -4.20 25.64 27.97
N ASN A 645 -4.13 26.45 29.02
CA ASN A 645 -4.00 27.90 28.90
C ASN A 645 -2.52 28.23 28.58
N PRO A 646 -2.19 28.72 27.36
CA PRO A 646 -0.80 28.96 27.01
C PRO A 646 -0.12 30.00 27.92
N GLY A 647 -0.89 30.93 28.48
CA GLY A 647 -0.38 31.97 29.38
C GLY A 647 -0.09 31.52 30.81
N SER A 648 -0.45 30.29 31.20
CA SER A 648 -0.22 29.77 32.55
C SER A 648 0.99 28.85 32.67
N VAL A 649 1.64 28.50 31.55
CA VAL A 649 2.75 27.56 31.54
C VAL A 649 4.06 28.25 31.91
N THR A 650 4.55 27.96 33.12
CA THR A 650 5.79 28.54 33.66
C THR A 650 6.73 27.47 34.18
N ILE A 651 8.02 27.72 34.11
CA ILE A 651 9.06 26.94 34.79
C ILE A 651 9.67 27.79 35.90
N LYS A 652 9.79 27.23 37.10
CA LYS A 652 10.41 27.85 38.26
C LYS A 652 11.73 27.16 38.57
N ILE A 653 12.79 27.96 38.67
CA ILE A 653 14.17 27.58 38.96
C ILE A 653 14.67 28.47 40.10
N GLY A 654 14.77 27.93 41.32
CA GLY A 654 15.06 28.73 42.51
C GLY A 654 14.05 29.88 42.68
N GLU A 655 14.52 31.13 42.63
CA GLU A 655 13.69 32.34 42.67
C GLU A 655 13.24 32.84 41.29
N THR A 656 13.80 32.29 40.20
CA THR A 656 13.50 32.69 38.83
C THR A 656 12.29 31.94 38.29
N GLU A 657 11.41 32.64 37.57
CA GLU A 657 10.26 32.05 36.87
C GLU A 657 10.24 32.52 35.42
N LEU A 658 10.20 31.56 34.48
CA LEU A 658 10.20 31.81 33.03
C LEU A 658 8.91 31.28 32.40
N ARG A 659 8.43 31.94 31.34
CA ARG A 659 7.28 31.48 30.55
C ARG A 659 7.74 30.63 29.37
N GLY A 660 7.02 29.55 29.08
CA GLY A 660 7.27 28.73 27.90
C GLY A 660 6.75 29.39 26.62
N ALA A 661 7.49 29.29 25.53
CA ALA A 661 7.05 29.71 24.20
C ALA A 661 6.08 28.67 23.61
N TYR A 662 4.84 29.06 23.38
CA TYR A 662 3.76 28.17 22.94
C TYR A 662 3.76 27.90 21.43
N SER A 663 3.47 26.65 21.06
CA SER A 663 3.10 26.20 19.72
C SER A 663 2.13 25.02 19.80
N GLU A 664 1.25 24.85 18.80
CA GLU A 664 0.41 23.66 18.67
C GLU A 664 1.14 22.64 17.78
N VAL A 665 1.29 21.41 18.28
CA VAL A 665 1.97 20.31 17.56
C VAL A 665 0.99 19.58 16.66
N ALA A 666 -0.18 19.25 17.20
CA ALA A 666 -1.19 18.47 16.50
C ALA A 666 -2.59 18.66 17.08
N ARG A 667 -3.60 18.43 16.24
CA ARG A 667 -5.02 18.47 16.59
C ARG A 667 -5.78 17.37 15.86
N LYS A 668 -6.72 16.74 16.57
CA LYS A 668 -7.68 15.75 16.04
C LYS A 668 -9.08 16.09 16.52
N LYS A 669 -10.08 16.02 15.64
CA LYS A 669 -11.50 16.18 16.01
C LYS A 669 -12.03 14.87 16.58
N THR A 670 -12.86 14.99 17.61
CA THR A 670 -13.47 13.85 18.29
C THR A 670 -14.92 13.70 17.84
N SER A 671 -15.45 12.48 17.87
CA SER A 671 -16.84 12.17 17.49
C SER A 671 -17.90 12.89 18.33
N ARG A 672 -17.53 13.46 19.48
CA ARG A 672 -18.41 14.21 20.37
C ARG A 672 -18.37 15.73 20.15
N GLY A 673 -17.74 16.19 19.06
CA GLY A 673 -17.67 17.61 18.70
C GLY A 673 -16.59 18.43 19.42
N GLY A 674 -15.72 17.79 20.22
CA GLY A 674 -14.52 18.42 20.81
C GLY A 674 -13.26 18.12 20.00
N SER A 675 -12.11 18.61 20.46
CA SER A 675 -10.80 18.26 19.90
C SER A 675 -9.89 17.60 20.93
N GLU A 676 -9.03 16.73 20.45
CA GLU A 676 -7.79 16.36 21.10
C GLU A 676 -6.66 17.24 20.56
N VAL A 677 -5.82 17.77 21.44
CA VAL A 677 -4.77 18.74 21.09
C VAL A 677 -3.47 18.39 21.79
N ILE A 678 -2.35 18.46 21.08
CA ILE A 678 -0.99 18.43 21.64
C ILE A 678 -0.41 19.84 21.57
N SER A 679 -0.15 20.41 22.74
CA SER A 679 0.47 21.73 22.92
C SER A 679 1.92 21.60 23.32
N GLN A 680 2.83 22.38 22.72
CA GLN A 680 4.25 22.42 23.06
C GLN A 680 4.63 23.78 23.68
N PHE A 681 5.52 23.71 24.67
CA PHE A 681 6.11 24.85 25.37
C PHE A 681 7.63 24.68 25.42
N LEU A 682 8.35 25.55 24.72
CA LEU A 682 9.81 25.57 24.75
C LEU A 682 10.32 26.54 25.81
N PHE A 683 11.28 26.11 26.61
CA PHE A 683 11.94 26.92 27.61
C PHE A 683 13.42 27.09 27.24
N ASP A 684 13.81 28.36 27.08
CA ASP A 684 15.20 28.74 26.97
C ASP A 684 15.79 28.93 28.37
N LEU A 685 16.72 28.05 28.73
CA LEU A 685 17.37 28.02 30.05
C LEU A 685 18.82 28.52 29.98
N GLU A 686 19.21 29.14 28.86
CA GLU A 686 20.56 29.62 28.63
C GLU A 686 21.01 30.57 29.76
N GLY A 687 22.14 30.25 30.38
CA GLY A 687 22.70 31.00 31.51
C GLY A 687 22.15 30.63 32.91
N LEU A 688 21.07 29.87 33.03
CA LEU A 688 20.56 29.38 34.33
C LEU A 688 21.08 27.98 34.68
N ARG A 689 21.16 27.08 33.69
CA ARG A 689 21.70 25.72 33.78
C ARG A 689 21.29 24.95 35.06
N PRO A 690 19.97 24.81 35.35
CA PRO A 690 19.52 24.20 36.59
C PRO A 690 19.76 22.69 36.64
N SER A 691 19.91 22.15 37.85
CA SER A 691 19.80 20.70 38.13
C SER A 691 18.40 20.30 38.61
N GLU A 692 17.55 21.26 38.97
CA GLU A 692 16.19 21.03 39.48
C GLU A 692 15.23 22.13 38.98
N TYR A 693 13.98 21.77 38.76
CA TYR A 693 12.95 22.72 38.34
C TYR A 693 11.54 22.28 38.75
N LEU A 694 10.62 23.25 38.73
CA LEU A 694 9.18 23.03 38.89
C LEU A 694 8.41 23.70 37.75
N ILE A 695 7.78 22.93 36.88
CA ILE A 695 6.85 23.46 35.87
C ILE A 695 5.45 23.53 36.45
N LYS A 696 4.72 24.60 36.15
CA LYS A 696 3.31 24.79 36.46
C LYS A 696 2.53 25.05 35.19
N PHE A 697 1.34 24.48 35.08
CA PHE A 697 0.40 24.80 34.00
C PHE A 697 -1.04 24.62 34.46
N SER A 698 -1.97 25.24 33.74
CA SER A 698 -3.40 25.15 34.04
C SER A 698 -4.25 25.05 32.78
N ALA A 699 -5.47 24.54 32.95
CA ALA A 699 -6.47 24.53 31.89
C ALA A 699 -6.96 25.94 31.54
N ALA A 700 -7.40 26.14 30.30
CA ALA A 700 -8.08 27.37 29.88
C ALA A 700 -9.48 27.55 30.50
N GLY A 701 -10.03 26.48 31.07
CA GLY A 701 -11.37 26.42 31.64
C GLY A 701 -11.64 25.06 32.30
N PRO A 702 -12.84 24.83 32.85
CA PRO A 702 -13.23 23.52 33.41
C PRO A 702 -13.32 22.44 32.33
N HIS A 703 -13.45 21.17 32.74
CA HIS A 703 -13.62 20.01 31.84
C HIS A 703 -12.41 19.67 30.96
N MET A 704 -11.20 20.03 31.39
CA MET A 704 -9.98 19.46 30.82
C MET A 704 -9.86 17.99 31.23
N SER A 705 -9.57 17.13 30.26
CA SER A 705 -9.01 15.80 30.47
C SER A 705 -7.56 15.80 29.99
N LEU A 706 -6.61 15.70 30.93
CA LEU A 706 -5.19 15.49 30.61
C LEU A 706 -5.00 14.04 30.19
N VAL A 707 -4.70 13.83 28.91
CA VAL A 707 -4.53 12.50 28.30
C VAL A 707 -3.12 12.01 28.51
N SER A 708 -2.13 12.85 28.21
CA SER A 708 -0.72 12.54 28.43
C SER A 708 0.11 13.82 28.50
N ALA A 709 1.33 13.71 29.00
CA ALA A 709 2.32 14.77 28.95
C ALA A 709 3.70 14.18 28.70
N LYS A 710 4.60 14.95 28.09
CA LYS A 710 6.00 14.58 27.87
C LYS A 710 6.88 15.78 28.13
N VAL A 711 7.92 15.60 28.93
CA VAL A 711 8.98 16.60 29.08
C VAL A 711 10.25 16.06 28.48
N ASP A 712 10.66 16.64 27.36
CA ASP A 712 11.97 16.45 26.77
C ASP A 712 12.94 17.45 27.42
N LYS A 713 14.13 17.00 27.81
CA LYS A 713 15.16 17.84 28.42
C LYS A 713 16.55 17.46 27.91
N GLN A 714 17.38 18.46 27.68
CA GLN A 714 18.76 18.26 27.26
C GLN A 714 19.69 18.37 28.48
N ILE A 715 20.22 17.23 28.92
CA ILE A 715 21.06 17.11 30.13
C ILE A 715 22.54 17.11 29.74
N THR A 716 23.37 17.77 30.54
CA THR A 716 24.82 17.84 30.35
C THR A 716 25.59 17.78 31.67
N ALA A 717 26.88 17.41 31.61
CA ALA A 717 27.78 17.47 32.75
C ALA A 717 27.88 18.89 33.36
N LYS A 718 27.98 18.94 34.70
CA LYS A 718 28.30 20.15 35.48
C LYS A 718 29.72 20.61 35.22
N TYR A 719 29.98 21.91 35.42
CA TYR A 719 31.34 22.46 35.31
C TYR A 719 31.63 23.58 36.31
N GLU A 720 32.92 23.86 36.48
CA GLU A 720 33.50 24.91 37.27
C GLU A 720 34.48 25.69 36.39
N MET A 721 34.35 27.01 36.37
CA MET A 721 35.21 27.87 35.57
C MET A 721 36.65 27.89 36.12
N GLY A 722 37.63 27.72 35.25
CA GLY A 722 39.05 27.65 35.56
C GLY A 722 39.55 26.25 35.97
N SER A 723 38.66 25.25 36.02
CA SER A 723 39.02 23.87 36.34
C SER A 723 39.49 23.12 35.08
N ASN A 724 40.44 22.20 35.28
CA ASN A 724 40.88 21.27 34.26
C ASN A 724 40.09 19.96 34.37
N TYR A 725 39.74 19.40 33.21
CA TYR A 725 38.96 18.18 33.07
C TYR A 725 39.76 17.18 32.25
N ASN A 726 39.76 15.92 32.71
CA ASN A 726 40.23 14.79 31.93
C ASN A 726 39.04 13.87 31.65
N SER A 727 38.70 13.70 30.37
CA SER A 727 37.52 12.95 29.92
C SER A 727 37.95 11.82 28.99
N GLU A 728 37.58 10.61 29.36
CA GLU A 728 37.86 9.39 28.58
C GLU A 728 36.57 8.84 27.97
N PHE A 729 36.57 8.51 26.68
CA PHE A 729 35.46 7.89 25.96
C PHE A 729 35.94 6.56 25.39
N ASN A 730 35.62 5.47 26.09
CA ASN A 730 36.14 4.13 25.79
C ASN A 730 35.34 3.39 24.70
N LEU A 731 34.32 4.03 24.12
CA LEU A 731 33.47 3.49 23.07
C LEU A 731 33.06 4.65 22.16
N ALA A 732 33.17 4.44 20.85
CA ALA A 732 32.62 5.38 19.87
C ALA A 732 31.09 5.34 19.95
N SER A 733 30.46 6.53 20.00
CA SER A 733 28.99 6.59 19.93
C SER A 733 28.50 6.20 18.55
N GLU A 734 29.30 6.50 17.53
CA GLU A 734 29.07 6.13 16.14
C GLU A 734 30.38 5.77 15.46
N ASP A 735 30.34 4.80 14.57
CA ASP A 735 31.42 4.59 13.62
C ASP A 735 30.90 4.06 12.28
N ARG A 736 31.62 4.39 11.22
CA ARG A 736 31.20 4.04 9.87
C ARG A 736 32.39 3.82 8.98
N TRP A 737 32.45 2.64 8.38
CA TRP A 737 33.24 2.42 7.18
C TRP A 737 32.55 3.04 5.95
N THR A 738 33.14 4.09 5.40
CA THR A 738 32.65 4.81 4.23
C THR A 738 33.28 4.23 2.98
N TYR A 739 32.50 3.45 2.23
CA TYR A 739 32.88 2.82 0.97
C TYR A 739 31.65 2.57 0.09
N PRO A 740 31.67 2.81 -1.24
CA PRO A 740 30.46 2.74 -2.07
C PRO A 740 29.77 1.36 -2.11
N ARG A 741 30.51 0.28 -1.81
CA ARG A 741 29.97 -1.09 -1.74
C ARG A 741 29.74 -1.59 -0.31
N ASN A 742 29.68 -0.70 0.67
CA ASN A 742 29.31 -1.07 2.03
C ASN A 742 27.80 -1.34 2.12
N SER A 743 27.41 -2.60 2.14
CA SER A 743 26.01 -3.03 2.30
C SER A 743 25.52 -2.99 3.75
N THR A 744 26.39 -2.69 4.72
CA THR A 744 26.10 -2.66 6.16
C THR A 744 26.65 -1.37 6.81
N PRO A 745 26.18 -0.18 6.39
CA PRO A 745 26.60 1.08 6.99
C PRO A 745 26.32 1.12 8.50
N GLY A 746 27.31 1.53 9.30
CA GLY A 746 27.20 1.64 10.76
C GLY A 746 27.02 0.34 11.54
N LYS A 747 27.18 -0.82 10.87
CA LYS A 747 27.03 -2.16 11.48
C LYS A 747 28.17 -3.11 11.11
N ARG A 748 29.16 -2.62 10.39
CA ARG A 748 30.26 -3.45 9.88
C ARG A 748 31.29 -3.57 10.98
N ASN A 749 31.74 -4.80 11.25
CA ASN A 749 32.71 -5.10 12.30
C ASN A 749 34.15 -4.63 12.03
N LEU A 750 34.48 -4.31 10.78
CA LEU A 750 35.83 -3.90 10.34
C LEU A 750 35.76 -2.75 9.34
N ALA A 751 36.65 -1.77 9.50
CA ALA A 751 36.76 -0.61 8.62
C ALA A 751 38.15 -0.56 7.93
N PRO A 752 38.28 -1.10 6.70
CA PRO A 752 39.50 -0.94 5.92
C PRO A 752 39.72 0.49 5.42
N VAL A 753 40.89 1.06 5.68
CA VAL A 753 41.22 2.45 5.31
C VAL A 753 42.24 2.48 4.17
N PHE A 754 41.85 2.93 2.98
CA PHE A 754 42.71 2.85 1.79
C PHE A 754 42.34 3.88 0.71
N GLY A 755 43.32 4.23 -0.12
CA GLY A 755 43.13 5.15 -1.24
C GLY A 755 42.78 4.48 -2.56
N PHE A 756 42.54 5.30 -3.58
CA PHE A 756 42.43 4.89 -4.97
C PHE A 756 43.13 5.93 -5.84
N VAL A 757 44.12 5.50 -6.63
CA VAL A 757 44.86 6.38 -7.53
C VAL A 757 44.49 6.06 -8.97
N SER A 758 44.08 7.06 -9.74
CA SER A 758 43.66 6.90 -11.13
C SER A 758 44.42 7.82 -12.09
N GLY A 759 44.45 7.43 -13.38
CA GLY A 759 45.06 8.18 -14.47
C GLY A 759 46.56 7.91 -14.68
N GLU A 760 47.15 8.62 -15.65
CA GLU A 760 48.59 8.66 -15.96
C GLU A 760 49.04 10.13 -16.13
N GLY A 761 50.30 10.43 -15.83
CA GLY A 761 50.88 11.78 -15.98
C GLY A 761 50.27 12.84 -15.04
N ASP A 762 50.26 14.11 -15.47
CA ASP A 762 49.77 15.24 -14.65
C ASP A 762 48.24 15.22 -14.40
N ALA A 763 47.49 14.40 -15.15
CA ALA A 763 46.05 14.21 -14.93
C ALA A 763 45.73 13.18 -13.83
N ARG A 764 46.77 12.63 -13.17
CA ARG A 764 46.62 11.67 -12.08
C ARG A 764 45.88 12.31 -10.91
N VAL A 765 45.03 11.53 -10.27
CA VAL A 765 44.27 11.92 -9.07
C VAL A 765 44.25 10.78 -8.08
N ALA A 766 44.28 11.09 -6.80
CA ALA A 766 44.12 10.14 -5.71
C ALA A 766 42.86 10.48 -4.91
N GLN A 767 42.15 9.45 -4.44
CA GLN A 767 40.97 9.58 -3.61
C GLN A 767 41.15 8.73 -2.36
N ARG A 768 40.82 9.26 -1.18
CA ARG A 768 40.67 8.47 0.05
C ARG A 768 39.37 7.69 -0.05
N TYR A 769 39.48 6.42 -0.43
CA TYR A 769 38.35 5.68 -0.99
C TYR A 769 37.62 4.80 0.04
N GLY A 770 38.38 4.10 0.89
CA GLY A 770 37.89 3.47 2.11
C GLY A 770 38.31 4.31 3.30
N GLN A 771 37.36 4.76 4.12
CA GLN A 771 37.62 5.63 5.28
C GLN A 771 36.83 5.12 6.48
N MET A 772 37.31 5.42 7.69
CA MET A 772 36.59 5.16 8.93
C MET A 772 36.23 6.49 9.58
N ILE A 773 34.94 6.81 9.64
CA ILE A 773 34.44 7.93 10.43
C ILE A 773 34.13 7.41 11.82
N VAL A 774 34.54 8.14 12.85
CA VAL A 774 34.24 7.85 14.26
C VAL A 774 33.68 9.09 14.92
N ALA A 775 32.72 8.91 15.83
CA ALA A 775 32.15 9.98 16.62
C ALA A 775 32.10 9.63 18.10
N PHE A 776 32.21 10.65 18.94
CA PHE A 776 32.10 10.55 20.39
C PHE A 776 31.04 11.52 20.89
N ASP A 777 30.03 11.00 21.59
CA ASP A 777 29.07 11.84 22.32
C ASP A 777 29.73 12.30 23.63
N THR A 778 29.90 13.61 23.78
CA THR A 778 30.76 14.18 24.84
C THR A 778 29.98 14.67 26.05
N ILE A 779 28.66 14.79 25.95
CA ILE A 779 27.78 15.46 26.92
C ILE A 779 27.85 14.94 28.36
N SER A 780 28.19 13.65 28.53
CA SER A 780 28.18 12.99 29.83
C SER A 780 29.38 13.39 30.68
N LYS A 781 30.42 13.98 30.05
CA LYS A 781 31.67 14.38 30.70
C LYS A 781 32.09 15.81 30.37
N VAL A 782 31.59 16.38 29.27
CA VAL A 782 31.89 17.72 28.80
C VAL A 782 30.63 18.58 28.87
N PRO A 783 30.67 19.77 29.50
CA PRO A 783 29.52 20.67 29.55
C PRO A 783 29.15 21.12 28.13
N LEU A 784 27.87 21.04 27.79
CA LEU A 784 27.29 21.43 26.50
C LEU A 784 26.95 22.92 26.47
N GLY A 785 26.89 23.51 25.27
CA GLY A 785 26.25 24.82 25.06
C GLY A 785 27.04 26.01 25.60
N LEU A 786 28.31 25.83 25.98
CA LEU A 786 29.20 26.96 26.21
C LEU A 786 29.70 27.49 24.86
N HIS A 787 30.09 28.76 24.81
CA HIS A 787 30.72 29.30 23.61
C HIS A 787 32.05 28.56 23.34
N TYR A 788 32.37 28.25 22.08
CA TYR A 788 33.54 27.42 21.75
C TYR A 788 34.85 27.96 22.36
N SER A 789 35.01 29.29 22.43
CA SER A 789 36.19 29.92 23.04
C SER A 789 36.40 29.58 24.53
N GLN A 790 35.39 29.02 25.20
CA GLN A 790 35.46 28.61 26.59
C GLN A 790 36.13 27.24 26.75
N TYR A 791 36.22 26.43 25.70
CA TYR A 791 36.90 25.15 25.76
C TYR A 791 38.35 25.35 25.32
N LYS A 792 39.26 25.48 26.29
CA LYS A 792 40.69 25.50 26.01
C LYS A 792 41.22 24.07 26.03
N ILE A 793 41.42 23.49 24.85
CA ILE A 793 41.91 22.12 24.71
C ILE A 793 43.38 22.07 25.09
N LYS A 794 43.76 21.08 25.91
CA LYS A 794 45.13 20.85 26.38
C LYS A 794 45.76 19.64 25.68
N SER A 795 44.98 18.59 25.50
CA SER A 795 45.35 17.41 24.75
C SER A 795 44.10 16.72 24.23
N ALA A 796 44.22 16.05 23.09
CA ALA A 796 43.17 15.20 22.55
C ALA A 796 43.86 14.03 21.82
N THR A 797 43.52 12.81 22.20
CA THR A 797 44.13 11.58 21.66
C THR A 797 43.03 10.63 21.22
N VAL A 798 43.04 10.25 19.95
CA VAL A 798 42.18 9.18 19.42
C VAL A 798 42.99 7.91 19.32
N LYS A 799 42.41 6.77 19.68
CA LYS A 799 43.03 5.45 19.46
C LYS A 799 42.14 4.60 18.59
N ALA A 800 42.75 3.80 17.71
CA ALA A 800 42.07 2.81 16.89
C ALA A 800 42.96 1.56 16.74
N THR A 801 42.36 0.38 16.74
CA THR A 801 43.10 -0.88 16.83
C THR A 801 43.06 -1.65 15.51
N VAL A 802 44.21 -2.18 15.11
CA VAL A 802 44.39 -3.01 13.91
C VAL A 802 43.78 -4.38 14.12
N ALA A 803 42.98 -4.83 13.17
CA ALA A 803 42.18 -6.04 13.29
C ALA A 803 42.74 -7.27 12.58
N LEU A 804 43.75 -7.11 11.71
CA LEU A 804 44.29 -8.21 10.91
C LEU A 804 45.81 -8.17 10.88
N ASP A 805 46.41 -9.33 11.09
CA ASP A 805 47.85 -9.52 11.21
C ASP A 805 48.61 -9.28 9.89
N GLU A 806 49.73 -8.55 9.97
CA GLU A 806 50.73 -8.36 8.91
C GLU A 806 50.16 -7.90 7.54
N GLN A 807 49.06 -7.14 7.52
CA GLN A 807 48.40 -6.75 6.27
C GLN A 807 49.09 -5.61 5.51
N PHE A 808 49.88 -4.78 6.20
CA PHE A 808 50.48 -3.56 5.67
C PHE A 808 51.81 -3.23 6.37
N LEU A 809 52.60 -2.36 5.74
CA LEU A 809 53.84 -1.83 6.31
C LEU A 809 53.53 -0.54 7.08
N TYR A 810 54.10 -0.40 8.26
CA TYR A 810 53.94 0.79 9.08
C TYR A 810 54.62 1.98 8.43
N ASP A 811 53.86 3.07 8.29
CA ASP A 811 54.36 4.40 8.02
C ASP A 811 53.78 5.36 9.07
N GLY A 812 54.66 5.90 9.90
CA GLY A 812 54.35 6.88 10.93
C GLY A 812 54.97 8.25 10.66
N THR A 813 55.44 8.51 9.43
CA THR A 813 56.03 9.78 9.06
C THR A 813 55.01 10.67 8.34
N PRO A 814 54.91 11.97 8.67
CA PRO A 814 54.04 12.88 7.92
C PRO A 814 54.54 13.06 6.49
N ASP A 815 53.63 12.94 5.53
CA ASP A 815 53.96 13.12 4.12
C ASP A 815 53.96 14.57 3.66
N ASP A 816 54.93 14.90 2.81
CA ASP A 816 54.96 16.18 2.10
C ASP A 816 54.15 16.06 0.81
N TYR A 817 52.86 16.43 0.92
CA TYR A 817 51.93 16.43 -0.21
C TYR A 817 52.40 17.26 -1.41
N SER A 818 53.38 18.17 -1.30
CA SER A 818 53.92 18.85 -2.48
C SER A 818 54.85 17.97 -3.33
N LYS A 819 55.37 16.90 -2.74
CA LYS A 819 56.30 15.94 -3.36
C LYS A 819 55.65 14.65 -3.83
N TYR A 820 54.38 14.47 -3.48
CA TYR A 820 53.58 13.35 -3.95
C TYR A 820 53.48 13.36 -5.47
N ASN A 821 54.14 12.38 -6.08
CA ASN A 821 53.97 12.03 -7.48
C ASN A 821 53.43 10.60 -7.65
N GLY A 822 53.25 9.87 -6.53
CA GLY A 822 52.79 8.48 -6.46
C GLY A 822 53.71 7.49 -7.19
N VAL A 823 54.97 7.85 -7.39
CA VAL A 823 56.02 7.04 -8.06
C VAL A 823 57.21 6.85 -7.14
N ASP A 824 57.70 7.93 -6.52
CA ASP A 824 58.84 7.88 -5.60
C ASP A 824 58.42 7.48 -4.19
N ASP A 825 57.16 7.75 -3.86
CA ASP A 825 56.49 7.34 -2.63
C ASP A 825 55.28 6.47 -2.97
N THR A 826 55.18 5.32 -2.30
CA THR A 826 54.24 4.25 -2.64
C THR A 826 53.38 3.81 -1.45
N VAL A 827 53.64 4.33 -0.25
CA VAL A 827 52.91 4.04 0.98
C VAL A 827 52.79 5.36 1.74
N SER A 828 51.59 5.67 2.24
CA SER A 828 51.37 6.85 3.08
C SER A 828 51.03 6.42 4.51
N PRO A 829 51.17 7.28 5.52
CA PRO A 829 50.70 6.98 6.85
C PRO A 829 49.17 6.86 6.88
N VAL A 830 48.67 6.24 7.95
CA VAL A 830 47.27 6.38 8.35
C VAL A 830 47.13 7.71 9.08
N GLU A 831 46.18 8.53 8.62
CA GLU A 831 46.02 9.91 9.06
C GLU A 831 44.64 10.13 9.69
N LEU A 832 44.61 10.98 10.72
CA LEU A 832 43.39 11.44 11.36
C LEU A 832 43.07 12.86 10.85
N PHE A 833 41.83 13.05 10.42
CA PHE A 833 41.27 14.35 10.04
C PHE A 833 40.04 14.67 10.88
N GLY A 834 39.63 15.95 10.87
CA GLY A 834 38.26 16.29 11.22
C GLY A 834 37.28 15.69 10.21
N THR A 835 35.98 15.74 10.51
CA THR A 835 34.94 15.33 9.57
C THR A 835 34.12 16.54 9.16
N GLY A 836 34.15 16.87 7.88
CA GLY A 836 33.30 17.88 7.28
C GLY A 836 32.00 17.29 6.79
N PHE A 837 30.95 18.11 6.71
CA PHE A 837 29.63 17.70 6.23
C PHE A 837 29.16 18.62 5.09
N ARG A 838 28.36 18.07 4.17
CA ARG A 838 27.75 18.80 3.05
C ARG A 838 26.37 18.21 2.70
N ASN A 839 25.70 18.75 1.68
CA ASN A 839 24.40 18.26 1.19
C ASN A 839 23.28 18.29 2.23
N GLY A 840 23.27 19.31 3.10
CA GLY A 840 22.26 19.48 4.16
C GLY A 840 22.54 18.69 5.44
N PHE A 841 23.64 17.93 5.48
CA PHE A 841 24.12 17.32 6.72
C PHE A 841 25.04 18.25 7.50
N ASP A 842 25.03 18.06 8.81
CA ASP A 842 25.94 18.64 9.79
C ASP A 842 26.20 17.62 10.92
N SER A 843 26.97 18.03 11.94
CA SER A 843 27.32 17.17 13.08
C SER A 843 26.13 16.75 13.96
N SER A 844 24.94 17.35 13.77
CA SER A 844 23.73 17.05 14.53
C SER A 844 22.73 16.17 13.75
N THR A 845 22.80 16.22 12.42
CA THR A 845 21.87 15.56 11.51
C THR A 845 22.48 14.32 10.85
N TRP A 846 23.80 14.25 10.73
CA TRP A 846 24.49 13.06 10.23
C TRP A 846 24.61 12.00 11.32
N ASN A 847 24.44 10.74 10.92
CA ASN A 847 24.73 9.57 11.76
C ASN A 847 25.34 8.40 10.96
N GLU A 848 25.83 7.36 11.64
CA GLU A 848 26.44 6.17 11.03
C GLU A 848 25.57 5.43 10.00
N ALA A 849 24.23 5.61 10.02
CA ALA A 849 23.28 5.02 9.07
C ALA A 849 22.94 5.96 7.90
N SER A 850 23.42 7.20 7.91
CA SER A 850 23.10 8.21 6.90
C SER A 850 23.55 7.80 5.50
N PRO A 851 22.88 8.25 4.43
CA PRO A 851 23.32 7.98 3.06
C PRO A 851 24.76 8.44 2.83
N MET A 852 25.54 7.66 2.05
CA MET A 852 26.94 7.99 1.75
C MET A 852 27.06 9.27 0.92
N SER A 853 26.22 9.43 -0.10
CA SER A 853 26.15 10.58 -1.00
C SER A 853 24.70 10.95 -1.30
N ALA A 854 24.46 12.11 -1.92
CA ALA A 854 23.13 12.48 -2.38
C ALA A 854 22.70 11.64 -3.60
N ARG A 855 21.39 11.41 -3.75
CA ARG A 855 20.79 10.47 -4.75
C ARG A 855 21.09 10.82 -6.21
N ASN A 856 21.55 12.05 -6.49
CA ASN A 856 21.79 12.59 -7.84
C ASN A 856 23.18 13.25 -8.00
N ASP A 857 24.10 13.04 -7.06
CA ASP A 857 25.42 13.68 -7.07
C ASP A 857 26.52 12.73 -7.60
N ASP A 858 27.59 13.31 -8.17
CA ASP A 858 28.65 12.66 -8.94
C ASP A 858 29.68 11.86 -8.12
N GLY A 859 29.31 11.46 -6.90
CA GLY A 859 30.13 10.60 -6.03
C GLY A 859 30.81 11.32 -4.86
N SER A 860 30.42 12.56 -4.55
CA SER A 860 30.90 13.26 -3.35
C SER A 860 30.26 12.70 -2.06
N ASN A 861 31.07 12.46 -1.03
CA ASN A 861 30.58 11.94 0.25
C ASN A 861 29.87 13.04 1.06
N ASN A 862 28.73 12.73 1.66
CA ASN A 862 28.00 13.65 2.55
C ASN A 862 28.82 14.03 3.80
N ALA A 863 29.66 13.10 4.27
CA ALA A 863 30.67 13.33 5.30
C ALA A 863 32.06 13.00 4.73
N TYR A 864 33.04 13.88 4.94
CA TYR A 864 34.34 13.82 4.27
C TYR A 864 35.48 14.19 5.22
N SER A 865 36.70 13.79 4.87
CA SER A 865 37.91 14.16 5.62
C SER A 865 38.17 15.65 5.50
N LEU A 866 38.24 16.34 6.64
CA LEU A 866 38.45 17.78 6.73
C LEU A 866 39.85 18.08 7.29
N GLY A 867 40.67 18.73 6.48
CA GLY A 867 41.94 19.33 6.90
C GLY A 867 41.89 20.86 6.88
N PHE A 868 42.97 21.50 7.31
CA PHE A 868 43.14 22.95 7.19
C PHE A 868 44.37 23.31 6.36
N SER A 869 44.17 24.17 5.37
CA SER A 869 45.21 24.75 4.51
C SER A 869 45.14 26.27 4.62
N GLU A 870 46.22 26.92 5.04
CA GLU A 870 46.27 28.38 5.22
C GLU A 870 45.11 28.95 6.07
N GLY A 871 44.65 28.17 7.06
CA GLY A 871 43.52 28.53 7.94
C GLY A 871 42.13 28.31 7.32
N GLN A 872 42.04 27.78 6.10
CA GLN A 872 40.78 27.45 5.44
C GLN A 872 40.47 25.96 5.53
N ALA A 873 39.21 25.64 5.83
CA ALA A 873 38.72 24.28 5.88
C ALA A 873 38.75 23.68 4.46
N THR A 874 39.44 22.55 4.29
CA THR A 874 39.72 21.93 3.00
C THR A 874 39.24 20.49 3.01
N ASP A 875 38.46 20.12 2.01
CA ASP A 875 38.12 18.73 1.72
C ASP A 875 39.35 17.99 1.17
N VAL A 876 39.80 16.97 1.90
CA VAL A 876 41.01 16.19 1.54
C VAL A 876 40.69 14.79 1.03
N ASP A 877 39.40 14.47 0.78
CA ASP A 877 39.02 13.18 0.20
C ASP A 877 39.58 13.03 -1.22
N TYR A 878 39.75 14.13 -1.95
CA TYR A 878 40.21 14.14 -3.33
C TYR A 878 41.48 14.96 -3.50
N TYR A 879 42.53 14.32 -4.02
CA TYR A 879 43.85 14.90 -4.21
C TYR A 879 44.22 14.93 -5.70
N ARG A 880 44.59 16.10 -6.21
CA ARG A 880 45.01 16.31 -7.61
C ARG A 880 46.51 16.54 -7.68
N PHE A 881 47.24 15.66 -8.35
CA PHE A 881 48.70 15.74 -8.41
C PHE A 881 49.21 17.01 -9.11
N ALA A 882 48.50 17.51 -10.13
CA ALA A 882 48.85 18.78 -10.80
C ALA A 882 48.55 20.04 -9.96
N SER A 883 47.78 19.92 -8.88
CA SER A 883 47.39 21.04 -8.03
C SER A 883 47.17 20.54 -6.59
N PRO A 884 48.26 20.14 -5.91
CA PRO A 884 48.17 19.51 -4.60
C PRO A 884 47.65 20.49 -3.56
N HIS A 885 46.78 20.03 -2.66
CA HIS A 885 46.51 20.77 -1.43
C HIS A 885 47.64 20.53 -0.42
N ASN A 886 47.86 21.48 0.48
CA ASN A 886 48.79 21.38 1.61
C ASN A 886 48.06 21.30 2.96
N ALA A 887 46.78 20.87 2.95
CA ALA A 887 46.00 20.75 4.16
C ALA A 887 46.60 19.69 5.10
N SER A 888 46.88 20.07 6.35
CA SER A 888 47.49 19.19 7.34
C SER A 888 46.48 18.24 7.95
N ALA A 889 46.88 16.98 8.18
CA ALA A 889 46.18 16.06 9.05
C ALA A 889 46.20 16.57 10.51
N PHE A 890 45.20 16.18 11.30
CA PHE A 890 45.14 16.51 12.72
C PHE A 890 46.20 15.75 13.52
N ALA A 891 46.48 14.51 13.10
CA ALA A 891 47.53 13.67 13.64
C ALA A 891 47.94 12.58 12.63
N ILE A 892 49.17 12.10 12.78
CA ILE A 892 49.69 10.91 12.10
C ILE A 892 49.67 9.75 13.08
N GLY A 893 49.16 8.59 12.67
CA GLY A 893 49.05 7.42 13.54
C GLY A 893 50.41 6.90 13.99
N GLN A 894 50.61 6.78 15.29
CA GLN A 894 51.81 6.17 15.89
C GLN A 894 51.47 4.80 16.48
N ILE A 895 52.34 3.81 16.30
CA ILE A 895 52.22 2.50 16.94
C ILE A 895 53.46 2.27 17.82
N ASP A 896 53.24 2.06 19.12
CA ASP A 896 54.34 1.77 20.04
C ASP A 896 55.00 0.42 19.70
N GLY A 897 56.33 0.40 19.70
CA GLY A 897 57.11 -0.81 19.45
C GLY A 897 57.19 -1.30 17.99
N VAL A 898 56.67 -0.56 17.01
CA VAL A 898 56.79 -0.90 15.57
C VAL A 898 57.65 0.13 14.85
N GLU A 899 58.70 -0.32 14.15
CA GLU A 899 59.61 0.57 13.40
C GLU A 899 59.10 0.85 11.98
N GLN A 900 59.55 1.96 11.37
CA GLN A 900 59.14 2.36 10.02
C GLN A 900 59.44 1.26 9.00
N GLY A 901 58.44 0.91 8.19
CA GLY A 901 58.52 -0.13 7.17
C GLY A 901 58.43 -1.57 7.71
N GLU A 902 58.16 -1.78 9.00
CA GLU A 902 57.86 -3.11 9.54
C GLU A 902 56.39 -3.51 9.28
N LEU A 903 56.12 -4.81 9.25
CA LEU A 903 54.76 -5.32 9.18
C LEU A 903 54.07 -5.10 10.53
N VAL A 904 52.83 -4.61 10.50
CA VAL A 904 52.06 -4.32 11.71
C VAL A 904 51.33 -5.58 12.21
N PRO A 905 51.56 -6.02 13.46
CA PRO A 905 50.82 -7.13 14.06
C PRO A 905 49.33 -6.83 14.29
N GLU A 906 48.49 -7.87 14.33
CA GLU A 906 47.11 -7.78 14.85
C GLU A 906 47.10 -7.20 16.28
N ASP A 907 46.03 -6.50 16.64
CA ASP A 907 45.81 -5.83 17.93
C ASP A 907 46.81 -4.69 18.24
N SER A 908 47.66 -4.30 17.28
CA SER A 908 48.44 -3.07 17.39
C SER A 908 47.52 -1.85 17.46
N VAL A 909 47.83 -0.91 18.36
CA VAL A 909 47.02 0.29 18.59
C VAL A 909 47.68 1.47 17.88
N PHE A 910 46.94 2.08 16.96
CA PHE A 910 47.27 3.43 16.48
C PHE A 910 46.87 4.45 17.53
N GLU A 911 47.83 5.27 17.95
CA GLU A 911 47.63 6.45 18.77
C GLU A 911 47.77 7.71 17.90
N PHE A 912 46.76 8.57 17.94
CA PHE A 912 46.70 9.83 17.20
C PHE A 912 46.67 10.99 18.19
N SER A 913 47.84 11.52 18.56
CA SER A 913 47.95 12.73 19.37
C SER A 913 47.66 13.96 18.51
N ILE A 914 46.49 14.56 18.68
CA ILE A 914 46.02 15.68 17.85
C ILE A 914 46.87 16.93 18.11
N ASN A 915 47.28 17.61 17.03
CA ASN A 915 48.05 18.85 17.10
C ASN A 915 47.19 20.04 17.58
N ILE A 916 47.04 20.17 18.90
CA ILE A 916 46.27 21.23 19.54
C ILE A 916 46.94 22.62 19.50
N ASP A 917 48.20 22.70 19.05
CA ASP A 917 48.91 23.96 18.83
C ASP A 917 48.42 24.67 17.55
N ASP A 918 47.73 23.97 16.64
CA ASP A 918 47.04 24.60 15.52
C ASP A 918 45.69 25.18 15.98
N GLU A 919 45.55 26.51 15.85
CA GLU A 919 44.36 27.24 16.29
C GLU A 919 43.07 26.77 15.57
N ASN A 920 43.15 26.31 14.33
CA ASN A 920 41.98 25.85 13.57
C ASN A 920 41.52 24.46 14.04
N ILE A 921 42.47 23.58 14.35
CA ILE A 921 42.18 22.25 14.90
C ILE A 921 41.59 22.40 16.30
N GLN A 922 42.18 23.24 17.15
CA GLN A 922 41.66 23.52 18.48
C GLN A 922 40.23 24.07 18.41
N ARG A 923 39.99 25.01 17.49
CA ARG A 923 38.66 25.57 17.25
C ARG A 923 37.66 24.51 16.77
N TYR A 924 38.04 23.63 15.85
CA TYR A 924 37.18 22.52 15.38
C TYR A 924 36.73 21.63 16.55
N ILE A 925 37.66 21.24 17.43
CA ILE A 925 37.33 20.43 18.60
C ILE A 925 36.41 21.22 19.52
N ALA A 926 36.76 22.46 19.86
CA ALA A 926 35.96 23.29 20.76
C ALA A 926 34.53 23.55 20.26
N GLU A 927 34.34 23.80 18.97
CA GLU A 927 33.02 23.93 18.33
C GLU A 927 32.25 22.60 18.30
N SER A 928 32.95 21.47 18.25
CA SER A 928 32.32 20.15 18.35
C SER A 928 31.86 19.84 19.77
N LEU A 929 32.68 20.18 20.77
CA LEU A 929 32.35 20.04 22.19
C LEU A 929 31.17 20.91 22.60
N SER A 930 31.08 22.15 22.09
CA SER A 930 29.93 23.02 22.34
C SER A 930 28.61 22.45 21.80
N LYS A 931 28.69 21.59 20.77
CA LYS A 931 27.56 20.86 20.17
C LYS A 931 27.34 19.46 20.77
N GLY A 932 28.24 19.00 21.64
CA GLY A 932 28.10 17.74 22.38
C GLY A 932 28.53 16.49 21.62
N LYS A 933 29.06 16.62 20.40
CA LYS A 933 29.55 15.48 19.63
C LYS A 933 30.72 15.92 18.75
N VAL A 934 31.79 15.13 18.76
CA VAL A 934 32.98 15.34 17.94
C VAL A 934 33.18 14.17 16.99
N PHE A 935 33.51 14.49 15.74
CA PHE A 935 33.73 13.51 14.67
C PHE A 935 35.18 13.56 14.18
N PHE A 936 35.73 12.41 13.85
CA PHE A 936 37.04 12.28 13.19
C PHE A 936 36.95 11.27 12.05
N THR A 937 37.81 11.44 11.05
CA THR A 937 37.91 10.52 9.92
C THR A 937 39.34 9.98 9.84
N LEU A 938 39.48 8.66 9.89
CA LEU A 938 40.72 7.94 9.64
C LEU A 938 40.79 7.52 8.17
N SER A 939 41.92 7.77 7.54
CA SER A 939 42.10 7.46 6.11
C SER A 939 43.57 7.27 5.74
N GLN A 940 43.79 6.62 4.61
CA GLN A 940 45.09 6.45 3.96
C GLN A 940 44.92 6.72 2.47
N ILE A 941 45.93 7.29 1.80
CA ILE A 941 45.83 7.68 0.39
C ILE A 941 46.72 6.85 -0.54
N LEU A 942 47.93 6.48 -0.13
CA LEU A 942 48.83 5.60 -0.88
C LEU A 942 49.05 4.30 -0.11
N TYR A 943 49.07 3.19 -0.84
CA TYR A 943 49.42 1.89 -0.29
C TYR A 943 50.07 0.99 -1.33
N ALA A 944 50.90 0.06 -0.88
CA ALA A 944 51.54 -0.95 -1.69
C ALA A 944 51.28 -2.34 -1.10
N LYS A 945 50.95 -3.32 -1.95
CA LYS A 945 50.79 -4.71 -1.51
C LYS A 945 52.08 -5.23 -0.91
N THR A 946 51.98 -5.99 0.18
CA THR A 946 53.15 -6.58 0.83
C THR A 946 53.65 -7.81 0.05
N GLN A 947 54.91 -8.20 0.28
CA GLN A 947 55.51 -9.38 -0.37
C GLN A 947 54.80 -10.70 0.00
N ASN A 948 54.06 -10.72 1.12
CA ASN A 948 53.29 -11.87 1.61
C ASN A 948 51.81 -11.87 1.15
N ASN A 949 51.47 -11.16 0.07
CA ASN A 949 50.09 -10.95 -0.39
C ASN A 949 49.18 -10.17 0.60
N GLY A 950 49.75 -9.43 1.55
CA GLY A 950 48.98 -8.48 2.37
C GLY A 950 48.36 -7.38 1.53
N LYS A 951 47.22 -6.85 1.98
CA LYS A 951 46.42 -5.86 1.24
C LYS A 951 47.18 -4.54 0.99
N GLY A 952 48.11 -4.20 1.88
CA GLY A 952 48.88 -2.96 1.86
C GLY A 952 48.28 -1.84 2.72
N TYR A 953 47.11 -2.05 3.29
CA TYR A 953 46.39 -1.09 4.14
C TYR A 953 45.79 -1.77 5.39
N PRO A 954 45.50 -1.02 6.47
CA PRO A 954 44.89 -1.56 7.68
C PRO A 954 43.40 -1.86 7.51
N ASP A 955 42.94 -2.90 8.20
CA ASP A 955 41.54 -3.06 8.64
C ASP A 955 41.49 -2.71 10.13
N LEU A 956 40.62 -1.76 10.51
CA LEU A 956 40.48 -1.32 11.90
C LEU A 956 39.22 -1.91 12.55
N TYR A 957 39.28 -2.22 13.85
CA TYR A 957 38.09 -2.62 14.60
C TYR A 957 37.08 -1.46 14.68
N THR A 958 35.80 -1.81 14.58
CA THR A 958 34.67 -0.94 14.89
C THR A 958 34.03 -1.36 16.21
N LYS A 959 33.14 -0.55 16.76
CA LYS A 959 32.32 -0.85 17.95
C LYS A 959 31.41 -2.05 17.78
N ASP A 960 31.11 -2.46 16.54
CA ASP A 960 30.31 -3.65 16.25
C ASP A 960 31.16 -4.94 16.25
N HIS A 961 32.49 -4.84 16.42
CA HIS A 961 33.33 -6.01 16.55
C HIS A 961 33.12 -6.70 17.92
N ILE A 962 32.94 -8.02 17.92
CA ILE A 962 32.55 -8.78 19.12
C ILE A 962 33.69 -8.88 20.15
N LEU A 963 34.94 -8.92 19.68
CA LEU A 963 36.13 -9.18 20.51
C LEU A 963 37.17 -8.06 20.49
N GLY A 964 36.99 -7.10 19.60
CA GLY A 964 37.99 -6.08 19.30
C GLY A 964 37.60 -4.78 19.99
N GLU A 965 38.59 -3.99 20.37
CA GLU A 965 38.35 -2.73 21.06
C GLU A 965 37.83 -1.66 20.10
N SER A 966 36.76 -0.97 20.51
CA SER A 966 36.25 0.20 19.81
C SER A 966 37.29 1.32 19.80
N PRO A 967 37.27 2.21 18.78
CA PRO A 967 37.97 3.48 18.87
C PRO A 967 37.65 4.24 20.16
N THR A 968 38.65 4.91 20.71
CA THR A 968 38.53 5.69 21.96
C THR A 968 39.00 7.13 21.78
N LEU A 969 38.54 8.02 22.67
CA LEU A 969 38.97 9.41 22.75
C LEU A 969 39.36 9.75 24.19
N GLU A 970 40.57 10.26 24.39
CA GLU A 970 41.03 10.88 25.63
C GLU A 970 41.15 12.39 25.39
N LEU A 971 40.54 13.20 26.27
CA LEU A 971 40.45 14.65 26.09
C LEU A 971 40.75 15.37 27.41
N GLU A 972 41.75 16.24 27.39
CA GLU A 972 42.03 17.18 28.47
C GLU A 972 41.67 18.59 28.03
N PHE A 973 40.88 19.30 28.83
CA PHE A 973 40.46 20.67 28.54
C PHE A 973 40.26 21.49 29.82
N GLU A 974 40.30 22.81 29.66
CA GLU A 974 40.03 23.79 30.70
C GLU A 974 38.82 24.63 30.29
N ILE A 975 37.87 24.86 31.19
CA ILE A 975 36.77 25.79 30.94
C ILE A 975 37.18 27.20 31.34
N VAL A 976 37.36 28.08 30.36
CA VAL A 976 37.79 29.47 30.55
C VAL A 976 36.63 30.46 30.33
N PRO A 977 36.76 31.73 30.77
CA PRO A 977 35.81 32.77 30.41
C PRO A 977 35.67 32.92 28.89
N ALA A 978 34.45 33.19 28.41
CA ALA A 978 34.22 33.41 26.99
C ALA A 978 35.04 34.60 26.47
N GLN A 979 35.74 34.40 25.36
CA GLN A 979 36.41 35.46 24.62
C GLN A 979 35.56 35.79 23.39
N LEU A 980 34.82 36.89 23.50
CA LEU A 980 34.07 37.43 22.37
C LEU A 980 34.96 38.43 21.63
N THR A 981 35.45 38.04 20.46
CA THR A 981 36.11 38.96 19.51
C THR A 981 35.14 39.24 18.36
N PRO A 982 34.21 40.21 18.54
CA PRO A 982 33.19 40.49 17.54
C PRO A 982 33.84 40.87 16.21
N ALA A 983 33.24 40.39 15.11
CA ALA A 983 33.67 40.76 13.77
C ALA A 983 33.65 42.28 13.60
N VAL A 984 34.74 42.84 13.07
CA VAL A 984 34.79 44.24 12.68
C VAL A 984 34.12 44.36 11.32
N LEU A 985 32.98 45.05 11.26
CA LEU A 985 32.33 45.41 10.01
C LEU A 985 32.92 46.71 9.47
N SER A 986 33.32 46.70 8.20
CA SER A 986 33.68 47.88 7.42
C SER A 986 32.62 48.10 6.35
N ILE A 987 32.01 49.28 6.31
CA ILE A 987 31.04 49.66 5.27
C ILE A 987 31.58 50.88 4.54
N THR A 988 31.87 50.74 3.25
CA THR A 988 32.38 51.82 2.39
C THR A 988 31.49 52.01 1.17
N ARG A 989 31.52 53.19 0.54
CA ARG A 989 30.80 53.40 -0.73
C ARG A 989 31.57 52.75 -1.87
N ASN A 990 30.88 51.96 -2.69
CA ASN A 990 31.48 51.36 -3.87
C ASN A 990 31.38 52.28 -5.09
N ILE A 991 32.16 51.98 -6.14
CA ILE A 991 32.21 52.76 -7.40
C ILE A 991 30.89 52.72 -8.19
N GLY A 992 30.05 51.71 -7.93
CA GLY A 992 28.72 51.59 -8.53
C GLY A 992 27.71 52.56 -7.94
N GLY A 993 27.94 53.05 -6.71
CA GLY A 993 27.07 53.96 -5.97
C GLY A 993 26.25 53.29 -4.84
N GLY A 994 26.45 51.98 -4.61
CA GLY A 994 25.98 51.25 -3.43
C GLY A 994 27.03 51.20 -2.31
N VAL A 995 27.02 50.14 -1.50
CA VAL A 995 28.00 49.93 -0.43
C VAL A 995 28.79 48.62 -0.60
N THR A 996 30.05 48.64 -0.22
CA THR A 996 30.87 47.45 0.04
C THR A 996 30.86 47.20 1.54
N VAL A 997 30.43 46.00 1.94
CA VAL A 997 30.44 45.52 3.32
C VAL A 997 31.50 44.43 3.44
N GLU A 998 32.50 44.67 4.27
CA GLU A 998 33.58 43.72 4.56
C GLU A 998 33.61 43.40 6.05
N TRP A 999 34.07 42.20 6.43
CA TRP A 999 34.21 41.86 7.83
C TRP A 999 35.40 40.97 8.17
N SER A 1000 35.86 41.04 9.42
CA SER A 1000 36.90 40.15 9.94
C SER A 1000 36.32 38.84 10.49
N GLY A 1001 37.06 37.74 10.34
CA GLY A 1001 36.72 36.43 10.93
C GLY A 1001 35.68 35.63 10.13
N ASN A 1002 35.38 34.40 10.55
CA ASN A 1002 34.67 33.41 9.72
C ASN A 1002 33.13 33.47 9.84
N GLY A 1003 32.56 34.65 10.13
CA GLY A 1003 31.11 34.79 10.25
C GLY A 1003 30.40 34.96 8.90
N ASN A 1004 29.10 34.64 8.86
CA ASN A 1004 28.26 34.88 7.69
C ASN A 1004 27.61 36.26 7.78
N LEU A 1005 27.48 36.96 6.64
CA LEU A 1005 26.81 38.25 6.57
C LEU A 1005 25.29 38.06 6.43
N PHE A 1006 24.53 38.83 7.22
CA PHE A 1006 23.08 38.91 7.15
C PHE A 1006 22.65 40.36 6.95
N SER A 1007 21.50 40.55 6.29
CA SER A 1007 20.85 41.85 6.19
C SER A 1007 19.40 41.84 6.64
N SER A 1008 18.90 43.01 7.03
CA SER A 1008 17.50 43.26 7.38
C SER A 1008 17.12 44.68 6.96
N GLU A 1009 15.86 44.91 6.65
CA GLU A 1009 15.31 46.26 6.41
C GLU A 1009 15.02 47.00 7.73
N GLU A 1010 14.93 46.26 8.84
CA GLU A 1010 14.63 46.79 10.17
C GLU A 1010 15.70 46.39 11.21
N LEU A 1011 15.81 47.17 12.29
CA LEU A 1011 16.71 46.90 13.41
C LEU A 1011 15.88 46.61 14.68
N GLY A 1012 16.17 45.51 15.39
CA GLY A 1012 15.49 45.16 16.63
C GLY A 1012 15.56 43.67 16.95
N LYS A 1013 15.05 43.26 18.12
CA LYS A 1013 15.05 41.84 18.52
C LYS A 1013 14.17 40.97 17.60
N ASP A 1014 13.10 41.57 17.06
CA ASP A 1014 12.10 40.91 16.23
C ASP A 1014 12.37 41.09 14.72
N ALA A 1015 13.51 41.68 14.35
CA ALA A 1015 13.89 41.89 12.96
C ALA A 1015 14.18 40.54 12.27
N LEU A 1016 13.65 40.37 11.06
CA LEU A 1016 13.92 39.21 10.21
C LEU A 1016 15.23 39.44 9.45
N TRP A 1017 16.20 38.57 9.68
CA TRP A 1017 17.53 38.67 9.09
C TRP A 1017 17.72 37.61 8.01
N GLU A 1018 18.06 38.04 6.80
CA GLU A 1018 18.31 37.19 5.65
C GLU A 1018 19.81 37.00 5.46
N LYS A 1019 20.26 35.74 5.30
CA LYS A 1019 21.66 35.46 4.95
C LYS A 1019 21.94 36.00 3.55
N ILE A 1020 23.07 36.67 3.39
CA ILE A 1020 23.56 37.13 2.09
C ILE A 1020 24.62 36.16 1.58
N GLU A 1021 24.53 35.75 0.33
CA GLU A 1021 25.58 35.02 -0.37
C GLU A 1021 26.74 35.97 -0.69
N THR A 1022 27.96 35.58 -0.31
CA THR A 1022 29.14 36.44 -0.39
C THR A 1022 30.31 35.71 -1.05
N ASP A 1023 31.22 36.49 -1.66
CA ASP A 1023 32.49 35.98 -2.17
C ASP A 1023 33.58 36.31 -1.14
N GLY A 1024 33.92 35.32 -0.32
CA GLY A 1024 34.71 35.52 0.89
C GLY A 1024 34.02 36.48 1.87
N ASN A 1025 34.83 37.27 2.59
CA ASN A 1025 34.36 38.20 3.61
C ASN A 1025 34.01 39.60 3.06
N SER A 1026 33.41 39.65 1.86
CA SER A 1026 33.02 40.90 1.20
C SER A 1026 31.69 40.78 0.48
N TYR A 1027 30.89 41.83 0.51
CA TYR A 1027 29.62 41.95 -0.21
C TYR A 1027 29.49 43.34 -0.83
N ASN A 1028 29.07 43.40 -2.10
CA ASN A 1028 28.80 44.65 -2.80
C ASN A 1028 27.30 44.78 -3.09
N SER A 1029 26.67 45.84 -2.58
CA SER A 1029 25.29 46.18 -2.91
C SER A 1029 25.20 47.07 -4.15
N ASP A 1030 24.07 47.01 -4.84
CA ASP A 1030 23.76 47.89 -5.97
C ASP A 1030 23.15 49.23 -5.49
N VAL A 1031 23.11 50.23 -6.39
CA VAL A 1031 22.51 51.57 -6.14
C VAL A 1031 21.02 51.50 -5.84
N ALA A 1032 20.33 50.50 -6.41
CA ALA A 1032 18.89 50.33 -6.27
C ALA A 1032 18.50 49.57 -4.99
N SER A 1033 19.46 49.06 -4.22
CA SER A 1033 19.17 48.32 -3.00
C SER A 1033 18.61 49.27 -1.92
N PRO A 1034 17.48 48.91 -1.25
CA PRO A 1034 16.97 49.69 -0.13
C PRO A 1034 17.99 49.78 1.01
N ALA A 1035 17.86 50.80 1.86
CA ALA A 1035 18.71 50.92 3.03
C ALA A 1035 18.53 49.68 3.92
N ARG A 1036 19.62 48.95 4.14
CA ARG A 1036 19.62 47.74 4.97
C ARG A 1036 20.59 47.87 6.13
N TYR A 1037 20.25 47.18 7.21
CA TYR A 1037 21.15 46.90 8.31
C TYR A 1037 21.92 45.63 8.01
N TYR A 1038 23.18 45.58 8.42
CA TYR A 1038 24.04 44.43 8.25
C TYR A 1038 24.51 43.92 9.61
N ARG A 1039 24.57 42.61 9.77
CA ARG A 1039 25.22 41.96 10.92
C ARG A 1039 26.02 40.77 10.45
N VAL A 1040 27.11 40.48 11.15
CA VAL A 1040 27.83 39.23 10.99
C VAL A 1040 27.47 38.33 12.16
N ILE A 1041 26.99 37.15 11.83
CA ILE A 1041 26.79 36.08 12.81
C ILE A 1041 27.99 35.16 12.66
N GLN A 1042 28.87 35.20 13.65
CA GLN A 1042 29.91 34.19 13.80
C GLN A 1042 29.21 32.91 14.27
N ASN A 1043 29.38 31.81 13.53
CA ASN A 1043 28.88 30.50 13.93
C ASN A 1043 29.54 30.03 15.22
#